data_AF-A0A7Y3APA1-F1
#
_entry.id   AF-A0A7Y3APA1-F1
#
_cell.length_a   1.000
_cell.length_b   1.000
_cell.length_c   1.000
_cell.angle_alpha   90.00
_cell.angle_beta   90.00
_cell.angle_gamma   90.00
#
_symmetry.space_group_name_H-M   'P 1'
#
loop_
_entity.id
_entity.type
_entity.pdbx_description
1 polymer ?
#
loop_
_entity_poly.entity_id
_entity_poly.type
_entity_poly.pdbx_seq_one_letter_code
_entity_poly.pdbx_strand_id
1 'polypeptide(L)'
;MKNRALLFVLFTLLLVAVLFIALREPVEDAGVAGIETEARDAGLELPRMDRKAFDSIGSRIYQNETGGNREYLVHWNAGEDFPSLGIGHFIWFPEGVDAPFDEQFPAMVEFVRQLEPQGAAMPAWLRELEPFAAPWSSKAQFEAALASPEVNELRDWLDATRQQQAQFIVSAFAQRWRELELPGGRKQALTGLLQQLVDTPAGLFAVVDYYNFKGLGNNPRERYQGQGWGLVQVLDSLLEVRAGAGGCDDIVGQFKSAAASRLSLRVELSPAERNEARWLPGWLQRLAGYLPEETLADRFGACGFRVTPYVQNPASDAMTVIWLSNSKRAGQLRLSATEPGAADSAVFESNPVEATALYYHPAEKCRLADCSEVKPPWLHQIRVTGLKPGTEYSYQVSQDERAAGGRFRTVDDGEVPVRFIVYADSETEPESTGKHALWSAANGANGRRRYPLDQTDGYRHNLEVIGHRQPDFVAIAGDIVESGGEQRDWDEFWWHNAGLAASIPIMPALGNHDYFGGPGELGKYSTEDSERAIRKYQSYFDLPRNGSESGTHSERYYVLKYAQVTLIALDTTDGQPHQSDRDTNWRLRGENDAGHAPDWHPGSAQYEWLVQELRRAQQDSRFTFVMFHGAPYSSGIHARPPGILPRHDILSAQPIRSLTPLFLRHGVDAVFNGHDEMYEHSMLAGTEVTPAGVESAHEIHFFDIGIGGDGLRGPDRYVDNPYKVFLAHLDSPEVYSEQGVLIDGGKHYGHIEINVEKGPSGHWRAQLDPVYIFPLLDEDGRVLGVERRLYDDRLTLISNKQE
;
A
#
# COMPACT_ATOMS: atom_id res chain seq x y z
N MET A 1 60.67 37.13 64.03
CA MET A 1 61.17 35.76 63.77
C MET A 1 60.54 35.22 62.50
N LYS A 2 61.40 35.08 61.48
CA LYS A 2 61.33 34.19 60.31
C LYS A 2 60.26 34.51 59.26
N ASN A 3 60.65 35.19 58.18
CA ASN A 3 61.36 34.64 57.00
C ASN A 3 60.48 33.68 56.21
N ARG A 4 59.99 34.12 55.04
CA ARG A 4 60.65 34.01 53.71
C ARG A 4 60.08 32.78 53.01
N ALA A 5 59.16 33.00 52.07
CA ALA A 5 59.46 33.21 50.65
C ALA A 5 59.26 31.91 49.88
N LEU A 6 58.03 31.66 49.46
CA LEU A 6 57.73 31.19 48.09
C LEU A 6 56.26 31.45 47.73
N LEU A 7 55.87 32.72 47.84
CA LEU A 7 54.87 33.34 46.97
C LEU A 7 55.69 34.19 45.98
N PHE A 8 56.40 33.57 45.04
CA PHE A 8 57.13 34.23 43.93
C PHE A 8 57.81 33.15 43.07
N VAL A 9 57.08 32.63 42.07
CA VAL A 9 57.44 32.26 40.68
C VAL A 9 56.22 31.44 40.21
N LEU A 10 55.10 32.05 39.80
CA LEU A 10 54.84 32.42 38.41
C LEU A 10 53.55 33.28 38.40
N PHE A 11 53.66 34.51 38.87
CA PHE A 11 52.65 35.55 38.64
C PHE A 11 53.40 36.85 38.34
N THR A 12 54.12 36.85 37.22
CA THR A 12 54.67 38.07 36.61
C THR A 12 54.88 37.83 35.12
N LEU A 13 53.94 38.37 34.34
CA LEU A 13 53.96 38.85 32.95
C LEU A 13 52.50 38.68 32.49
N LEU A 14 51.65 39.70 32.41
CA LEU A 14 51.86 41.13 32.42
C LEU A 14 50.46 41.77 32.57
N LEU A 15 50.28 42.62 33.56
CA LEU A 15 49.15 43.55 33.64
C LEU A 15 49.74 44.95 33.83
N VAL A 16 49.79 45.72 32.75
CA VAL A 16 50.05 47.17 32.66
C VAL A 16 49.45 47.55 31.31
N ALA A 17 48.54 48.49 31.11
CA ALA A 17 47.89 49.50 31.92
C ALA A 17 46.79 50.09 31.02
N VAL A 18 45.57 50.34 31.53
CA VAL A 18 45.07 51.71 31.79
C VAL A 18 44.60 52.47 30.54
N LEU A 19 43.28 52.63 30.38
CA LEU A 19 42.53 53.91 30.27
C LEU A 19 41.05 53.57 29.91
N PHE A 20 40.11 53.67 30.85
CA PHE A 20 39.19 54.81 31.03
C PHE A 20 38.28 55.08 29.81
N ILE A 21 37.00 54.70 29.85
CA ILE A 21 35.82 55.41 30.40
C ILE A 21 35.05 56.20 29.32
N ALA A 22 33.77 55.80 29.20
CA ALA A 22 32.55 56.54 28.86
C ALA A 22 32.45 57.30 27.52
N LEU A 23 31.37 57.01 26.78
CA LEU A 23 30.23 57.93 26.62
C LEU A 23 29.03 57.25 25.90
N ARG A 24 27.88 57.27 26.58
CA ARG A 24 26.47 57.46 26.12
C ARG A 24 25.99 56.96 24.74
N GLU A 25 25.07 55.99 24.82
CA GLU A 25 23.75 55.74 24.15
C GLU A 25 23.52 55.97 22.62
N PRO A 26 22.34 55.62 22.04
CA PRO A 26 22.12 54.44 21.19
C PRO A 26 21.64 54.83 19.76
N VAL A 27 21.40 53.87 18.85
CA VAL A 27 20.33 53.83 17.82
C VAL A 27 20.47 52.50 17.03
N GLU A 28 19.33 51.89 16.73
CA GLU A 28 19.05 50.66 15.97
C GLU A 28 19.77 50.55 14.60
N ASP A 29 20.15 49.35 14.17
CA ASP A 29 19.47 48.61 13.08
C ASP A 29 20.15 47.24 12.80
N ALA A 30 19.40 46.36 12.15
CA ALA A 30 19.62 44.95 11.84
C ALA A 30 21.06 44.50 11.43
N GLY A 31 21.48 43.34 11.95
CA GLY A 31 22.70 42.66 11.54
C GLY A 31 22.70 41.18 11.92
N VAL A 32 22.38 40.33 10.95
CA VAL A 32 22.52 38.87 11.00
C VAL A 32 23.97 38.52 11.37
N ALA A 33 24.15 37.82 12.49
CA ALA A 33 25.46 37.28 12.89
C ALA A 33 25.83 36.14 11.95
N GLY A 34 26.81 36.40 11.08
CA GLY A 34 27.39 35.44 10.17
C GLY A 34 28.08 34.30 10.91
N ILE A 35 27.72 33.08 10.54
CA ILE A 35 28.61 31.92 10.66
C ILE A 35 29.46 31.96 9.38
N GLU A 36 30.68 32.48 9.47
CA GLU A 36 31.70 32.24 8.45
C GLU A 36 32.12 30.77 8.55
N THR A 37 31.51 29.91 7.74
CA THR A 37 32.12 28.64 7.34
C THR A 37 33.01 28.89 6.13
N GLU A 38 34.31 28.65 6.29
CA GLU A 38 35.25 28.54 5.17
C GLU A 38 34.76 27.43 4.22
N ALA A 39 34.04 27.82 3.17
CA ALA A 39 33.66 26.94 2.08
C ALA A 39 34.91 26.55 1.29
N ARG A 40 35.41 25.33 1.53
CA ARG A 40 36.34 24.69 0.60
C ARG A 40 35.60 24.40 -0.71
N ASP A 41 36.24 24.73 -1.81
CA ASP A 41 35.83 24.44 -3.19
C ASP A 41 35.93 22.93 -3.47
N ALA A 42 35.02 22.14 -2.88
CA ALA A 42 34.98 20.68 -3.02
C ALA A 42 34.07 20.30 -4.20
N GLY A 43 34.67 19.79 -5.28
CA GLY A 43 33.93 19.14 -6.36
C GLY A 43 33.27 17.84 -5.90
N LEU A 44 32.35 17.29 -6.72
CA LEU A 44 31.72 16.00 -6.46
C LEU A 44 32.77 14.88 -6.38
N GLU A 45 32.82 14.16 -5.25
CA GLU A 45 33.67 12.99 -5.05
C GLU A 45 32.80 11.73 -5.02
N LEU A 46 32.96 10.84 -6.01
CA LEU A 46 32.27 9.56 -6.00
C LEU A 46 32.99 8.55 -5.11
N PRO A 47 32.24 7.67 -4.41
CA PRO A 47 32.85 6.63 -3.59
C PRO A 47 33.71 5.69 -4.43
N ARG A 48 34.78 5.16 -3.83
CA ARG A 48 35.58 4.11 -4.47
C ARG A 48 34.72 2.85 -4.61
N MET A 49 34.43 2.47 -5.85
CA MET A 49 33.68 1.27 -6.17
C MET A 49 34.61 0.12 -6.55
N ASP A 50 34.29 -1.07 -6.05
CA ASP A 50 34.95 -2.31 -6.44
C ASP A 50 34.21 -2.98 -7.61
N ARG A 51 34.75 -4.13 -8.04
CA ARG A 51 34.18 -4.96 -9.11
C ARG A 51 32.70 -5.29 -8.87
N LYS A 52 32.36 -5.68 -7.64
CA LYS A 52 31.02 -6.14 -7.26
C LYS A 52 30.01 -4.99 -7.29
N ALA A 53 30.41 -3.79 -6.89
CA ALA A 53 29.57 -2.60 -6.98
C ALA A 53 29.19 -2.27 -8.44
N PHE A 54 30.15 -2.32 -9.37
CA PHE A 54 29.87 -2.09 -10.79
C PHE A 54 29.03 -3.22 -11.42
N ASP A 55 29.23 -4.47 -11.01
CA ASP A 55 28.40 -5.60 -11.47
C ASP A 55 26.93 -5.40 -11.04
N SER A 56 26.71 -4.93 -9.81
CA SER A 56 25.37 -4.63 -9.27
C SER A 56 24.68 -3.49 -10.02
N ILE A 57 25.37 -2.35 -10.20
CA ILE A 57 24.86 -1.21 -10.97
C ILE A 57 24.55 -1.64 -12.40
N GLY A 58 25.48 -2.34 -13.05
CA GLY A 58 25.32 -2.79 -14.43
C GLY A 58 24.16 -3.76 -14.62
N SER A 59 23.95 -4.67 -13.67
CA SER A 59 22.84 -5.64 -13.72
C SER A 59 21.48 -4.96 -13.56
N ARG A 60 21.37 -3.95 -12.69
CA ARG A 60 20.13 -3.18 -12.49
C ARG A 60 19.82 -2.26 -13.66
N ILE A 61 20.82 -1.58 -14.21
CA ILE A 61 20.65 -0.78 -15.43
C ILE A 61 20.24 -1.68 -16.60
N TYR A 62 20.87 -2.84 -16.77
CA TYR A 62 20.45 -3.84 -17.76
C TYR A 62 18.99 -4.24 -17.58
N GLN A 63 18.56 -4.58 -16.36
CA GLN A 63 17.17 -4.91 -16.08
C GLN A 63 16.22 -3.76 -16.44
N ASN A 64 16.59 -2.52 -16.13
CA ASN A 64 15.77 -1.33 -16.38
C ASN A 64 15.65 -0.97 -17.88
N GLU A 65 16.73 -1.10 -18.65
CA GLU A 65 16.76 -0.72 -20.06
C GLU A 65 16.25 -1.84 -20.98
N THR A 66 16.55 -3.10 -20.65
CA THR A 66 16.29 -4.26 -21.54
C THR A 66 15.26 -5.24 -20.99
N GLY A 67 14.72 -5.02 -19.79
CA GLY A 67 13.88 -6.02 -19.12
C GLY A 67 14.64 -7.31 -18.79
N GLY A 68 15.98 -7.28 -18.80
CA GLY A 68 16.82 -8.46 -18.62
C GLY A 68 17.04 -9.27 -19.90
N ASN A 69 16.66 -8.76 -21.08
CA ASN A 69 16.74 -9.47 -22.36
C ASN A 69 17.94 -9.03 -23.21
N ARG A 70 18.82 -9.98 -23.56
CA ARG A 70 20.04 -9.77 -24.34
C ARG A 70 19.73 -9.19 -25.73
N GLU A 71 18.60 -9.55 -26.32
CA GLU A 71 18.23 -9.10 -27.67
C GLU A 71 18.04 -7.59 -27.75
N TYR A 72 17.64 -6.95 -26.64
CA TYR A 72 17.42 -5.52 -26.54
C TYR A 72 18.70 -4.72 -26.21
N LEU A 73 19.87 -5.37 -26.07
CA LEU A 73 21.16 -4.67 -26.03
C LEU A 73 21.51 -4.01 -27.37
N VAL A 74 20.80 -4.34 -28.45
CA VAL A 74 20.99 -3.75 -29.78
C VAL A 74 19.59 -3.44 -30.31
N HIS A 75 19.17 -2.19 -30.19
CA HIS A 75 17.81 -1.77 -30.50
C HIS A 75 17.77 -0.49 -31.35
N TRP A 76 16.70 -0.29 -32.12
CA TRP A 76 16.45 0.94 -32.88
C TRP A 76 14.95 1.27 -32.79
N ASN A 77 14.59 2.32 -32.03
CA ASN A 77 13.19 2.65 -31.82
C ASN A 77 12.52 3.16 -33.10
N ALA A 78 11.20 3.05 -33.17
CA ALA A 78 10.44 3.67 -34.25
C ALA A 78 10.46 5.20 -34.11
N GLY A 79 10.87 5.91 -35.18
CA GLY A 79 10.91 7.38 -35.20
C GLY A 79 12.27 7.98 -34.78
N GLU A 80 13.29 7.17 -34.56
CA GLU A 80 14.67 7.61 -34.36
C GLU A 80 15.51 7.36 -35.62
N ASP A 81 16.53 8.18 -35.84
CA ASP A 81 17.44 8.09 -36.99
C ASP A 81 18.74 7.32 -36.63
N PHE A 82 18.76 6.63 -35.48
CA PHE A 82 19.93 5.96 -34.94
C PHE A 82 19.56 4.75 -34.05
N PRO A 83 20.44 3.74 -33.95
CA PRO A 83 20.34 2.69 -32.95
C PRO A 83 20.88 3.11 -31.57
N SER A 84 20.41 2.41 -30.54
CA SER A 84 20.86 2.48 -29.15
C SER A 84 21.37 1.12 -28.71
N LEU A 85 22.54 1.10 -28.06
CA LEU A 85 23.29 -0.13 -27.80
C LEU A 85 23.76 -0.26 -26.34
N GLY A 86 23.97 -1.49 -25.90
CA GLY A 86 24.50 -1.81 -24.58
C GLY A 86 23.51 -1.56 -23.45
N ILE A 87 23.96 -1.77 -22.22
CA ILE A 87 23.12 -1.59 -21.03
C ILE A 87 22.73 -0.12 -20.82
N GLY A 88 23.50 0.83 -21.34
CA GLY A 88 23.20 2.25 -21.22
C GLY A 88 22.29 2.79 -22.33
N HIS A 89 21.89 1.97 -23.31
CA HIS A 89 21.24 2.44 -24.55
C HIS A 89 22.03 3.59 -25.21
N PHE A 90 23.35 3.39 -25.33
CA PHE A 90 24.27 4.37 -25.91
C PHE A 90 23.96 4.58 -27.39
N ILE A 91 23.75 5.84 -27.76
CA ILE A 91 23.44 6.25 -29.14
C ILE A 91 24.67 6.08 -30.03
N TRP A 92 24.49 5.52 -31.23
CA TRP A 92 25.50 5.40 -32.29
C TRP A 92 24.94 5.93 -33.61
N PHE A 93 25.50 7.01 -34.14
CA PHE A 93 24.97 7.64 -35.35
C PHE A 93 25.48 6.93 -36.62
N PRO A 94 24.60 6.72 -37.62
CA PRO A 94 25.03 6.44 -38.98
C PRO A 94 25.80 7.64 -39.55
N GLU A 95 26.69 7.37 -40.51
CA GLU A 95 27.48 8.44 -41.14
C GLU A 95 26.57 9.52 -41.77
N GLY A 96 26.80 10.77 -41.39
CA GLY A 96 26.06 11.93 -41.92
C GLY A 96 24.72 12.24 -41.22
N VAL A 97 24.36 11.53 -40.15
CA VAL A 97 23.17 11.84 -39.32
C VAL A 97 23.51 12.95 -38.32
N ASP A 98 22.70 14.02 -38.32
CA ASP A 98 22.75 15.12 -37.34
C ASP A 98 21.45 15.11 -36.52
N ALA A 99 21.51 14.50 -35.33
CA ALA A 99 20.38 14.39 -34.40
C ALA A 99 20.62 15.26 -33.16
N PRO A 100 19.56 15.74 -32.47
CA PRO A 100 19.69 16.65 -31.32
C PRO A 100 20.17 15.97 -30.03
N PHE A 101 20.78 14.78 -30.12
CA PHE A 101 21.21 13.94 -29.01
C PHE A 101 22.73 13.77 -29.00
N ASP A 102 23.31 13.46 -27.84
CA ASP A 102 24.74 13.19 -27.72
C ASP A 102 25.05 11.74 -28.13
N GLU A 103 25.99 11.55 -29.05
CA GLU A 103 26.52 10.23 -29.37
C GLU A 103 27.41 9.73 -28.21
N GLN A 104 27.18 8.49 -27.76
CA GLN A 104 27.88 7.92 -26.60
C GLN A 104 28.57 6.60 -26.91
N PHE A 105 28.09 5.85 -27.89
CA PHE A 105 28.59 4.50 -28.15
C PHE A 105 30.08 4.46 -28.54
N PRO A 106 30.62 5.34 -29.42
CA PRO A 106 32.05 5.36 -29.72
C PRO A 106 32.94 5.60 -28.50
N ALA A 107 32.56 6.55 -27.63
CA ALA A 107 33.30 6.86 -26.40
C ALA A 107 33.25 5.69 -25.40
N MET A 108 32.10 5.02 -25.29
CA MET A 108 31.95 3.82 -24.48
C MET A 108 32.86 2.68 -24.99
N VAL A 109 32.87 2.43 -26.29
CA VAL A 109 33.70 1.37 -26.89
C VAL A 109 35.18 1.63 -26.63
N GLU A 110 35.66 2.87 -26.81
CA GLU A 110 37.05 3.21 -26.53
C GLU A 110 37.38 3.05 -25.03
N PHE A 111 36.46 3.41 -24.14
CA PHE A 111 36.63 3.21 -22.70
C PHE A 111 36.75 1.72 -22.35
N VAL A 112 35.86 0.87 -22.86
CA VAL A 112 35.92 -0.59 -22.63
C VAL A 112 37.20 -1.18 -23.21
N ARG A 113 37.66 -0.70 -24.38
CA ARG A 113 38.91 -1.15 -25.02
C ARG A 113 40.13 -0.90 -24.15
N GLN A 114 40.18 0.25 -23.47
CA GLN A 114 41.29 0.62 -22.57
C GLN A 114 41.34 -0.21 -21.28
N LEU A 115 40.21 -0.80 -20.86
CA LEU A 115 40.14 -1.63 -19.65
C LEU A 115 40.57 -3.09 -19.87
N GLU A 116 40.83 -3.50 -21.12
CA GLU A 116 41.28 -4.85 -21.51
C GLU A 116 40.58 -5.99 -20.74
N PRO A 117 39.25 -6.13 -20.83
CA PRO A 117 38.51 -7.10 -20.02
C PRO A 117 38.93 -8.53 -20.33
N GLN A 118 39.40 -9.25 -19.30
CA GLN A 118 39.78 -10.66 -19.42
C GLN A 118 38.55 -11.50 -19.82
N GLY A 119 38.63 -12.16 -20.98
CA GLY A 119 37.59 -13.08 -21.46
C GLY A 119 36.49 -12.45 -22.33
N ALA A 120 36.57 -11.16 -22.69
CA ALA A 120 35.58 -10.48 -23.54
C ALA A 120 36.26 -9.68 -24.67
N ALA A 121 36.80 -10.37 -25.67
CA ALA A 121 37.46 -9.70 -26.80
C ALA A 121 36.44 -9.01 -27.72
N MET A 122 36.72 -7.75 -28.08
CA MET A 122 35.89 -7.01 -29.04
C MET A 122 35.87 -7.71 -30.42
N PRO A 123 34.70 -7.87 -31.06
CA PRO A 123 34.59 -8.50 -32.38
C PRO A 123 35.53 -7.87 -33.41
N ALA A 124 36.10 -8.68 -34.30
CA ALA A 124 37.10 -8.23 -35.26
C ALA A 124 36.52 -7.17 -36.22
N TRP A 125 35.30 -7.40 -36.70
CA TRP A 125 34.61 -6.46 -37.59
C TRP A 125 34.38 -5.10 -36.93
N LEU A 126 34.03 -5.06 -35.63
CA LEU A 126 33.83 -3.82 -34.89
C LEU A 126 35.16 -3.09 -34.66
N ARG A 127 36.24 -3.84 -34.43
CA ARG A 127 37.60 -3.31 -34.25
C ARG A 127 38.17 -2.65 -35.51
N GLU A 128 37.80 -3.16 -36.67
CA GLU A 128 38.33 -2.76 -37.98
C GLU A 128 37.39 -1.77 -38.70
N LEU A 129 36.29 -1.37 -38.07
CA LEU A 129 35.27 -0.50 -38.65
C LEU A 129 35.78 0.94 -38.80
N GLU A 130 35.89 1.42 -40.03
CA GLU A 130 36.37 2.78 -40.37
C GLU A 130 35.51 3.39 -41.51
N PRO A 131 34.91 4.58 -41.32
CA PRO A 131 34.83 5.33 -40.06
C PRO A 131 34.02 4.58 -38.99
N PHE A 132 34.28 4.84 -37.71
CA PHE A 132 33.56 4.18 -36.60
C PHE A 132 32.14 4.74 -36.42
N ALA A 133 31.29 4.56 -37.43
CA ALA A 133 29.88 4.96 -37.47
C ALA A 133 28.97 3.72 -37.52
N ALA A 134 27.69 3.87 -37.14
CA ALA A 134 26.76 2.76 -37.18
C ALA A 134 26.69 2.18 -38.62
N PRO A 135 26.94 0.87 -38.82
CA PRO A 135 27.08 0.28 -40.17
C PRO A 135 25.76 0.21 -40.95
N TRP A 136 24.66 0.56 -40.29
CA TRP A 136 23.31 0.56 -40.84
C TRP A 136 22.87 2.00 -41.09
N SER A 137 22.69 2.33 -42.37
CA SER A 137 22.22 3.66 -42.83
C SER A 137 20.73 3.91 -42.57
N SER A 138 19.97 2.86 -42.21
CA SER A 138 18.54 2.96 -41.93
C SER A 138 18.07 1.83 -41.00
N LYS A 139 16.94 2.06 -40.32
CA LYS A 139 16.29 1.05 -39.48
C LYS A 139 15.96 -0.24 -40.24
N ALA A 140 15.55 -0.16 -41.51
CA ALA A 140 15.25 -1.34 -42.31
C ALA A 140 16.50 -2.21 -42.57
N GLN A 141 17.66 -1.56 -42.81
CA GLN A 141 18.93 -2.26 -42.95
C GLN A 141 19.38 -2.89 -41.61
N PHE A 142 19.15 -2.18 -40.50
CA PHE A 142 19.41 -2.68 -39.16
C PHE A 142 18.55 -3.91 -38.83
N GLU A 143 17.24 -3.86 -39.07
CA GLU A 143 16.30 -4.96 -38.84
C GLU A 143 16.68 -6.21 -39.65
N ALA A 144 17.09 -6.04 -40.90
CA ALA A 144 17.58 -7.13 -41.74
C ALA A 144 18.88 -7.76 -41.20
N ALA A 145 19.70 -6.97 -40.48
CA ALA A 145 20.95 -7.42 -39.90
C ALA A 145 20.81 -8.02 -38.49
N LEU A 146 19.65 -7.91 -37.82
CA LEU A 146 19.48 -8.39 -36.44
C LEU A 146 19.80 -9.89 -36.27
N ALA A 147 19.56 -10.69 -37.31
CA ALA A 147 19.88 -12.13 -37.31
C ALA A 147 21.31 -12.45 -37.79
N SER A 148 22.13 -11.45 -38.10
CA SER A 148 23.47 -11.67 -38.65
C SER A 148 24.46 -12.13 -37.56
N PRO A 149 25.53 -12.87 -37.95
CA PRO A 149 26.61 -13.20 -37.04
C PRO A 149 27.23 -11.97 -36.37
N GLU A 150 27.39 -10.87 -37.11
CA GLU A 150 27.98 -9.63 -36.63
C GLU A 150 27.18 -9.00 -35.49
N VAL A 151 25.84 -8.92 -35.61
CA VAL A 151 24.97 -8.39 -34.54
C VAL A 151 24.96 -9.32 -33.32
N ASN A 152 25.01 -10.63 -33.53
CA ASN A 152 25.10 -11.58 -32.42
C ASN A 152 26.43 -11.47 -31.66
N GLU A 153 27.55 -11.34 -32.37
CA GLU A 153 28.86 -11.09 -31.76
C GLU A 153 28.88 -9.76 -30.99
N LEU A 154 28.21 -8.73 -31.51
CA LEU A 154 28.05 -7.44 -30.82
C LEU A 154 27.23 -7.59 -29.53
N ARG A 155 26.11 -8.31 -29.57
CA ARG A 155 25.31 -8.60 -28.37
C ARG A 155 26.11 -9.37 -27.34
N ASP A 156 26.85 -10.41 -27.73
CA ASP A 156 27.70 -11.17 -26.81
C ASP A 156 28.77 -10.31 -26.16
N TRP A 157 29.39 -9.42 -26.95
CA TRP A 157 30.39 -8.51 -26.42
C TRP A 157 29.79 -7.47 -25.46
N LEU A 158 28.64 -6.89 -25.81
CA LEU A 158 27.91 -5.97 -24.92
C LEU A 158 27.43 -6.67 -23.64
N ASP A 159 27.07 -7.95 -23.73
CA ASP A 159 26.65 -8.74 -22.59
C ASP A 159 27.82 -9.10 -21.65
N ALA A 160 28.96 -9.45 -22.24
CA ALA A 160 30.16 -9.79 -21.51
C ALA A 160 30.83 -8.56 -20.86
N THR A 161 30.52 -7.35 -21.33
CA THR A 161 31.14 -6.09 -20.87
C THR A 161 30.21 -5.18 -20.06
N ARG A 162 29.09 -5.70 -19.54
CA ARG A 162 28.11 -4.94 -18.72
C ARG A 162 28.79 -4.19 -17.56
N GLN A 163 29.78 -4.82 -16.91
CA GLN A 163 30.53 -4.20 -15.82
C GLN A 163 31.31 -2.96 -16.28
N GLN A 164 32.02 -3.06 -17.40
CA GLN A 164 32.83 -1.97 -17.95
C GLN A 164 31.93 -0.86 -18.49
N GLN A 165 30.76 -1.20 -19.04
CA GLN A 165 29.73 -0.22 -19.41
C GLN A 165 29.21 0.54 -18.19
N ALA A 166 28.99 -0.13 -17.05
CA ALA A 166 28.62 0.55 -15.80
C ALA A 166 29.74 1.51 -15.33
N GLN A 167 31.01 1.11 -15.44
CA GLN A 167 32.16 1.99 -15.16
C GLN A 167 32.18 3.21 -16.07
N PHE A 168 31.86 3.04 -17.36
CA PHE A 168 31.76 4.13 -18.31
C PHE A 168 30.63 5.10 -17.92
N ILE A 169 29.42 4.60 -17.63
CA ILE A 169 28.27 5.44 -17.24
C ILE A 169 28.60 6.30 -16.01
N VAL A 170 29.18 5.69 -14.98
CA VAL A 170 29.54 6.42 -13.75
C VAL A 170 30.65 7.45 -14.00
N SER A 171 31.65 7.09 -14.81
CA SER A 171 32.75 8.01 -15.17
C SER A 171 32.26 9.18 -16.02
N ALA A 172 31.40 8.90 -17.00
CA ALA A 172 30.78 9.91 -17.86
C ALA A 172 29.90 10.86 -17.05
N PHE A 173 29.10 10.34 -16.12
CA PHE A 173 28.33 11.16 -15.17
C PHE A 173 29.25 12.12 -14.39
N ALA A 174 30.31 11.59 -13.76
CA ALA A 174 31.23 12.39 -12.96
C ALA A 174 31.91 13.49 -13.78
N GLN A 175 32.34 13.15 -14.99
CA GLN A 175 32.95 14.10 -15.92
C GLN A 175 31.97 15.19 -16.34
N ARG A 176 30.77 14.80 -16.80
CA ARG A 176 29.76 15.76 -17.25
C ARG A 176 29.28 16.67 -16.12
N TRP A 177 29.17 16.16 -14.89
CA TRP A 177 28.87 16.99 -13.72
C TRP A 177 29.98 18.01 -13.44
N ARG A 178 31.25 17.59 -13.59
CA ARG A 178 32.41 18.48 -13.42
C ARG A 178 32.42 19.60 -14.46
N GLU A 179 32.06 19.29 -15.71
CA GLU A 179 32.02 20.24 -16.83
C GLU A 179 30.73 21.08 -16.89
N LEU A 180 29.69 20.72 -16.12
CA LEU A 180 28.40 21.42 -16.10
C LEU A 180 28.53 22.85 -15.57
N GLU A 181 28.17 23.85 -16.36
CA GLU A 181 28.13 25.25 -15.90
C GLU A 181 26.70 25.67 -15.55
N LEU A 182 26.51 26.22 -14.34
CA LEU A 182 25.22 26.75 -13.87
C LEU A 182 25.40 28.16 -13.27
N PRO A 183 24.47 29.10 -13.53
CA PRO A 183 24.59 30.48 -13.05
C PRO A 183 24.40 30.60 -11.52
N GLY A 184 25.02 31.63 -10.93
CA GLY A 184 24.67 32.14 -9.60
C GLY A 184 25.01 31.24 -8.40
N GLY A 185 26.10 30.46 -8.45
CA GLY A 185 26.51 29.57 -7.34
C GLY A 185 25.66 28.30 -7.19
N ARG A 186 24.66 28.12 -8.06
CA ARG A 186 23.72 26.98 -8.05
C ARG A 186 24.43 25.62 -8.16
N LYS A 187 25.50 25.52 -8.95
CA LYS A 187 26.30 24.29 -9.08
C LYS A 187 26.85 23.81 -7.74
N GLN A 188 27.30 24.74 -6.89
CA GLN A 188 27.86 24.40 -5.57
C GLN A 188 26.79 23.84 -4.64
N ALA A 189 25.62 24.49 -4.58
CA ALA A 189 24.48 24.02 -3.77
C ALA A 189 23.99 22.63 -4.20
N LEU A 190 23.84 22.41 -5.52
CA LEU A 190 23.43 21.11 -6.05
C LEU A 190 24.53 20.05 -5.85
N THR A 191 25.81 20.42 -5.94
CA THR A 191 26.93 19.49 -5.67
C THR A 191 26.92 19.04 -4.22
N GLY A 192 26.60 19.91 -3.27
CA GLY A 192 26.45 19.53 -1.86
C GLY A 192 25.30 18.54 -1.60
N LEU A 193 24.18 18.65 -2.32
CA LEU A 193 23.10 17.66 -2.28
C LEU A 193 23.50 16.35 -2.95
N LEU A 194 24.11 16.47 -4.11
CA LEU A 194 24.52 15.33 -4.91
C LEU A 194 25.56 14.49 -4.17
N GLN A 195 26.48 15.13 -3.45
CA GLN A 195 27.45 14.46 -2.57
C GLN A 195 26.72 13.59 -1.53
N GLN A 196 25.74 14.15 -0.83
CA GLN A 196 24.96 13.41 0.18
C GLN A 196 24.19 12.22 -0.42
N LEU A 197 23.70 12.33 -1.67
CA LEU A 197 23.06 11.21 -2.36
C LEU A 197 24.07 10.11 -2.68
N VAL A 198 25.19 10.45 -3.32
CA VAL A 198 26.18 9.47 -3.80
C VAL A 198 27.01 8.84 -2.67
N ASP A 199 27.03 9.45 -1.49
CA ASP A 199 27.61 8.88 -0.27
C ASP A 199 26.84 7.63 0.22
N THR A 200 25.60 7.42 -0.26
CA THR A 200 24.83 6.21 0.01
C THR A 200 24.83 5.26 -1.21
N PRO A 201 24.89 3.92 -1.04
CA PRO A 201 24.81 3.00 -2.17
C PRO A 201 23.51 3.11 -2.98
N ALA A 202 22.38 3.34 -2.30
CA ALA A 202 21.07 3.50 -2.95
C ALA A 202 20.98 4.82 -3.71
N GLY A 203 21.42 5.92 -3.11
CA GLY A 203 21.45 7.23 -3.77
C GLY A 203 22.45 7.30 -4.92
N LEU A 204 23.63 6.66 -4.80
CA LEU A 204 24.57 6.51 -5.91
C LEU A 204 23.91 5.83 -7.11
N PHE A 205 23.24 4.69 -6.90
CA PHE A 205 22.53 4.03 -7.98
C PHE A 205 21.41 4.90 -8.55
N ALA A 206 20.57 5.49 -7.69
CA ALA A 206 19.45 6.33 -8.11
C ALA A 206 19.90 7.50 -8.99
N VAL A 207 21.00 8.17 -8.60
CA VAL A 207 21.59 9.27 -9.36
C VAL A 207 22.15 8.81 -10.69
N VAL A 208 22.94 7.72 -10.70
CA VAL A 208 23.58 7.18 -11.90
C VAL A 208 22.54 6.66 -12.89
N ASP A 209 21.53 5.92 -12.41
CA ASP A 209 20.44 5.41 -13.23
C ASP A 209 19.57 6.54 -13.77
N TYR A 210 19.19 7.53 -12.95
CA TYR A 210 18.40 8.68 -13.42
C TYR A 210 19.17 9.52 -14.45
N TYR A 211 20.48 9.70 -14.24
CA TYR A 211 21.34 10.34 -15.24
C TYR A 211 21.41 9.53 -16.54
N ASN A 212 21.58 8.20 -16.48
CA ASN A 212 21.58 7.34 -17.66
C ASN A 212 20.23 7.42 -18.41
N PHE A 213 19.15 7.49 -17.65
CA PHE A 213 17.78 7.49 -18.11
C PHE A 213 17.30 8.82 -18.71
N LYS A 214 17.64 9.96 -18.08
CA LYS A 214 17.11 11.30 -18.43
C LYS A 214 18.18 12.37 -18.67
N GLY A 215 19.45 12.05 -18.49
CA GLY A 215 20.56 13.00 -18.63
C GLY A 215 20.62 14.05 -17.51
N LEU A 216 21.53 15.02 -17.68
CA LEU A 216 21.71 16.12 -16.72
C LEU A 216 20.58 17.17 -16.79
N GLY A 217 19.92 17.34 -17.93
CA GLY A 217 18.88 18.37 -18.12
C GLY A 217 19.42 19.77 -18.37
N ASN A 218 20.66 19.87 -18.86
CA ASN A 218 21.29 21.12 -19.29
C ASN A 218 21.04 21.45 -20.79
N ASN A 219 20.45 20.54 -21.55
CA ASN A 219 20.04 20.80 -22.93
C ASN A 219 18.76 21.65 -22.97
N PRO A 220 18.77 22.87 -23.54
CA PRO A 220 17.58 23.71 -23.62
C PRO A 220 16.48 23.13 -24.52
N ARG A 221 16.79 22.16 -25.39
CA ARG A 221 15.81 21.46 -26.24
C ARG A 221 14.99 20.42 -25.46
N GLU A 222 15.43 20.01 -24.28
CA GLU A 222 14.75 19.04 -23.41
C GLU A 222 13.86 19.75 -22.38
N ARG A 223 13.01 20.65 -22.86
CA ARG A 223 12.11 21.45 -22.02
C ARG A 223 10.74 21.59 -22.67
N TYR A 224 9.70 21.48 -21.85
CA TYR A 224 8.36 21.92 -22.22
C TYR A 224 8.02 23.17 -21.42
N GLN A 225 7.66 24.24 -22.12
CA GLN A 225 7.31 25.53 -21.49
C GLN A 225 8.39 26.04 -20.51
N GLY A 226 9.67 25.81 -20.83
CA GLY A 226 10.82 26.17 -19.99
C GLY A 226 11.14 25.19 -18.86
N GLN A 227 10.26 24.22 -18.58
CA GLN A 227 10.46 23.19 -17.55
C GLN A 227 11.23 21.99 -18.12
N GLY A 228 12.37 21.67 -17.51
CA GLY A 228 13.16 20.48 -17.81
C GLY A 228 12.89 19.34 -16.82
N TRP A 229 13.39 18.16 -17.15
CA TRP A 229 13.18 16.92 -16.38
C TRP A 229 14.47 16.12 -16.14
N GLY A 230 15.64 16.69 -16.43
CA GLY A 230 16.91 16.01 -16.16
C GLY A 230 17.34 16.16 -14.70
N LEU A 231 18.47 15.52 -14.36
CA LEU A 231 18.96 15.44 -12.97
C LEU A 231 19.06 16.80 -12.27
N VAL A 232 19.50 17.85 -12.95
CA VAL A 232 19.58 19.21 -12.37
C VAL A 232 18.21 19.67 -11.86
N GLN A 233 17.14 19.47 -12.64
CA GLN A 233 15.80 19.89 -12.26
C GLN A 233 15.23 19.05 -11.10
N VAL A 234 15.61 17.78 -10.99
CA VAL A 234 15.28 16.93 -9.83
C VAL A 234 15.98 17.44 -8.58
N LEU A 235 17.27 17.74 -8.66
CA LEU A 235 18.05 18.28 -7.54
C LEU A 235 17.58 19.68 -7.13
N ASP A 236 17.12 20.50 -8.07
CA ASP A 236 16.48 21.79 -7.76
C ASP A 236 15.20 21.60 -6.95
N SER A 237 14.32 20.68 -7.38
CA SER A 237 13.11 20.34 -6.62
C SER A 237 13.46 19.76 -5.25
N LEU A 238 14.56 19.00 -5.14
CA LEU A 238 15.07 18.50 -3.87
C LEU A 238 15.59 19.62 -2.95
N LEU A 239 16.26 20.66 -3.48
CA LEU A 239 16.67 21.83 -2.70
C LEU A 239 15.47 22.58 -2.12
N GLU A 240 14.42 22.78 -2.92
CA GLU A 240 13.18 23.42 -2.47
C GLU A 240 12.51 22.64 -1.34
N VAL A 241 12.49 21.31 -1.45
CA VAL A 241 11.98 20.41 -0.40
C VAL A 241 12.83 20.48 0.87
N ARG A 242 14.16 20.56 0.76
CA ARG A 242 15.07 20.58 1.93
C ARG A 242 15.18 21.93 2.63
N ALA A 243 14.95 23.05 1.94
CA ALA A 243 14.95 24.37 2.57
C ALA A 243 13.82 24.56 3.61
N GLY A 244 12.80 23.69 3.59
CA GLY A 244 11.75 23.61 4.61
C GLY A 244 11.94 22.50 5.65
N ALA A 245 13.04 21.73 5.59
CA ALA A 245 13.25 20.50 6.36
C ALA A 245 14.02 20.75 7.68
N GLY A 246 13.31 20.71 8.81
CA GLY A 246 13.89 20.57 10.14
C GLY A 246 14.23 19.11 10.52
N GLY A 247 15.32 18.57 9.98
CA GLY A 247 16.13 17.53 10.65
C GLY A 247 15.86 16.05 10.36
N CYS A 248 15.32 15.66 9.20
CA CYS A 248 15.09 14.24 8.87
C CYS A 248 15.84 13.81 7.59
N ASP A 249 16.73 12.81 7.70
CA ASP A 249 17.78 12.52 6.71
C ASP A 249 17.42 11.34 5.76
N ASP A 250 16.27 11.40 5.08
CA ASP A 250 15.87 10.47 3.98
C ASP A 250 16.07 11.12 2.60
N ILE A 251 17.33 11.34 2.24
CA ILE A 251 17.66 12.07 1.00
C ILE A 251 17.30 11.27 -0.28
N VAL A 252 17.33 9.94 -0.22
CA VAL A 252 17.05 9.07 -1.38
C VAL A 252 15.56 8.97 -1.66
N GLY A 253 14.71 8.84 -0.63
CA GLY A 253 13.25 8.88 -0.79
C GLY A 253 12.75 10.24 -1.25
N GLN A 254 13.37 11.33 -0.79
CA GLN A 254 13.09 12.68 -1.30
C GLN A 254 13.52 12.83 -2.76
N PHE A 255 14.68 12.30 -3.15
CA PHE A 255 15.13 12.28 -4.55
C PHE A 255 14.17 11.51 -5.46
N LYS A 256 13.71 10.32 -5.05
CA LYS A 256 12.68 9.53 -5.76
C LYS A 256 11.39 10.34 -5.97
N SER A 257 10.91 11.02 -4.93
CA SER A 257 9.68 11.81 -4.98
C SER A 257 9.81 13.04 -5.89
N ALA A 258 10.96 13.73 -5.83
CA ALA A 258 11.28 14.84 -6.72
C ALA A 258 11.37 14.38 -8.18
N ALA A 259 12.01 13.23 -8.44
CA ALA A 259 12.09 12.61 -9.76
C ALA A 259 10.70 12.25 -10.32
N ALA A 260 9.84 11.63 -9.52
CA ALA A 260 8.48 11.28 -9.91
C ALA A 260 7.67 12.53 -10.27
N SER A 261 7.73 13.56 -9.42
CA SER A 261 7.04 14.83 -9.64
C SER A 261 7.50 15.51 -10.94
N ARG A 262 8.81 15.50 -11.23
CA ARG A 262 9.35 16.04 -12.48
C ARG A 262 8.89 15.28 -13.72
N LEU A 263 8.80 13.96 -13.65
CA LEU A 263 8.32 13.15 -14.76
C LEU A 263 6.81 13.29 -14.99
N SER A 264 6.02 13.41 -13.93
CA SER A 264 4.59 13.73 -14.04
C SER A 264 4.36 15.10 -14.66
N LEU A 265 5.11 16.12 -14.22
CA LEU A 265 5.05 17.46 -14.81
C LEU A 265 5.45 17.46 -16.29
N ARG A 266 6.47 16.67 -16.68
CA ARG A 266 6.84 16.51 -18.09
C ARG A 266 5.65 15.99 -18.91
N VAL A 267 4.95 14.97 -18.42
CA VAL A 267 3.80 14.39 -19.11
C VAL A 267 2.67 15.40 -19.21
N GLU A 268 2.38 16.13 -18.13
CA GLU A 268 1.38 17.19 -18.10
C GLU A 268 1.66 18.30 -19.13
N LEU A 269 2.92 18.71 -19.25
CA LEU A 269 3.34 19.78 -20.17
C LEU A 269 3.60 19.29 -21.60
N SER A 270 3.58 17.99 -21.84
CA SER A 270 3.91 17.41 -23.14
C SER A 270 2.83 17.69 -24.18
N PRO A 271 3.20 18.00 -25.44
CA PRO A 271 2.23 18.10 -26.54
C PRO A 271 1.43 16.81 -26.68
N ALA A 272 0.10 16.93 -26.83
CA ALA A 272 -0.82 15.80 -26.87
C ALA A 272 -0.47 14.77 -27.96
N GLU A 273 0.11 15.23 -29.08
CA GLU A 273 0.50 14.40 -30.21
C GLU A 273 1.66 13.45 -29.89
N ARG A 274 2.46 13.74 -28.85
CA ARG A 274 3.57 12.86 -28.43
C ARG A 274 3.11 11.71 -27.52
N ASN A 275 1.92 11.83 -26.92
CA ASN A 275 1.31 10.82 -26.05
C ASN A 275 2.28 10.23 -25.00
N GLU A 276 3.01 11.09 -24.29
CA GLU A 276 4.05 10.63 -23.34
C GLU A 276 3.48 9.94 -22.10
N ALA A 277 2.18 10.12 -21.81
CA ALA A 277 1.50 9.49 -20.68
C ALA A 277 1.62 7.96 -20.66
N ARG A 278 1.76 7.33 -21.85
CA ARG A 278 1.97 5.87 -21.97
C ARG A 278 3.24 5.37 -21.27
N TRP A 279 4.24 6.24 -21.07
CA TRP A 279 5.52 5.87 -20.46
C TRP A 279 5.56 6.10 -18.95
N LEU A 280 4.65 6.92 -18.41
CA LEU A 280 4.65 7.31 -17.00
C LEU A 280 4.58 6.11 -16.03
N PRO A 281 3.74 5.08 -16.25
CA PRO A 281 3.69 3.93 -15.36
C PRO A 281 5.05 3.21 -15.24
N GLY A 282 5.70 2.94 -16.38
CA GLY A 282 7.03 2.30 -16.40
C GLY A 282 8.12 3.18 -15.77
N TRP A 283 8.03 4.50 -15.94
CA TRP A 283 8.94 5.43 -15.28
C TRP A 283 8.78 5.43 -13.76
N LEU A 284 7.54 5.47 -13.26
CA LEU A 284 7.27 5.42 -11.82
C LEU A 284 7.69 4.08 -11.21
N GLN A 285 7.49 2.97 -11.93
CA GLN A 285 7.96 1.65 -11.51
C GLN A 285 9.50 1.60 -11.40
N ARG A 286 10.23 2.19 -12.37
CA ARG A 286 11.69 2.30 -12.32
C ARG A 286 12.15 3.10 -11.10
N LEU A 287 11.51 4.24 -10.82
CA LEU A 287 11.82 5.08 -9.66
C LEU A 287 11.51 4.38 -8.33
N ALA A 288 10.46 3.55 -8.28
CA ALA A 288 10.14 2.77 -7.09
C ALA A 288 11.29 1.83 -6.68
N GLY A 289 12.00 1.28 -7.68
CA GLY A 289 13.17 0.41 -7.46
C GLY A 289 14.46 1.12 -7.05
N TYR A 290 14.46 2.43 -6.76
CA TYR A 290 15.65 3.17 -6.31
C TYR A 290 15.99 2.96 -4.84
N LEU A 291 14.97 2.66 -4.03
CA LEU A 291 15.16 2.22 -2.67
C LEU A 291 15.41 0.71 -2.69
N PRO A 292 16.33 0.17 -1.85
CA PRO A 292 16.38 -1.27 -1.62
C PRO A 292 15.03 -1.77 -1.09
N GLU A 293 14.77 -3.08 -1.13
CA GLU A 293 13.63 -3.66 -0.38
C GLU A 293 13.66 -3.10 1.04
N GLU A 294 12.62 -2.35 1.39
CA GLU A 294 12.60 -1.49 2.57
C GLU A 294 12.85 -2.31 3.84
N THR A 295 13.89 -1.96 4.61
CA THR A 295 14.02 -2.51 5.97
C THR A 295 12.92 -1.92 6.85
N LEU A 296 12.45 -2.65 7.86
CA LEU A 296 11.47 -2.09 8.82
C LEU A 296 12.03 -0.83 9.53
N ALA A 297 13.35 -0.71 9.66
CA ALA A 297 14.00 0.51 10.17
C ALA A 297 13.94 1.68 9.17
N ASP A 298 14.01 1.44 7.86
CA ASP A 298 13.83 2.48 6.83
C ASP A 298 12.35 2.88 6.69
N ARG A 299 11.43 1.91 6.81
CA ARG A 299 9.97 2.14 6.81
C ARG A 299 9.51 3.03 7.95
N PHE A 300 10.16 2.89 9.10
CA PHE A 300 9.66 3.40 10.37
C PHE A 300 10.63 4.28 11.16
N GLY A 301 11.86 4.46 10.68
CA GLY A 301 12.85 5.34 11.28
C GLY A 301 12.76 6.79 10.81
N ALA A 302 11.96 7.08 9.77
CA ALA A 302 11.78 8.42 9.24
C ALA A 302 10.74 9.25 10.03
N CYS A 303 10.95 10.56 10.10
CA CYS A 303 9.95 11.50 10.62
C CYS A 303 8.72 11.57 9.71
N GLY A 304 7.56 11.91 10.29
CA GLY A 304 6.28 11.94 9.60
C GLY A 304 5.40 10.76 9.99
N PHE A 305 4.73 10.18 9.00
CA PHE A 305 3.71 9.15 9.22
C PHE A 305 4.32 7.76 9.37
N ARG A 306 3.90 7.06 10.43
CA ARG A 306 4.01 5.60 10.58
C ARG A 306 2.88 4.90 9.81
N VAL A 307 1.67 5.44 9.93
CA VAL A 307 0.51 5.13 9.08
C VAL A 307 -0.02 6.46 8.57
N THR A 308 -0.15 6.60 7.25
CA THR A 308 -0.66 7.83 6.63
C THR A 308 -2.09 8.09 7.05
N PRO A 309 -2.57 9.35 7.02
CA PRO A 309 -3.91 9.69 7.46
C PRO A 309 -5.01 8.92 6.74
N TYR A 310 -5.94 8.36 7.51
CA TYR A 310 -7.14 7.66 7.03
C TYR A 310 -8.41 8.17 7.73
N VAL A 311 -9.57 7.90 7.12
CA VAL A 311 -10.87 8.37 7.58
C VAL A 311 -11.69 7.24 8.22
N GLN A 312 -12.40 7.53 9.30
CA GLN A 312 -13.19 6.56 10.07
C GLN A 312 -14.46 7.19 10.68
N ASN A 313 -15.36 6.33 11.17
CA ASN A 313 -16.57 6.70 11.91
C ASN A 313 -17.50 7.68 11.15
N PRO A 314 -17.87 7.43 9.87
CA PRO A 314 -18.67 8.36 9.10
C PRO A 314 -20.00 8.68 9.79
N ALA A 315 -20.39 9.96 9.79
CA ALA A 315 -21.72 10.43 10.21
C ALA A 315 -22.20 11.54 9.27
N SER A 316 -23.45 12.00 9.42
CA SER A 316 -23.99 13.05 8.57
C SER A 316 -23.37 14.41 8.83
N ASP A 317 -22.93 14.68 10.05
CA ASP A 317 -22.31 15.95 10.43
C ASP A 317 -20.85 15.80 10.89
N ALA A 318 -20.24 14.62 10.70
CA ALA A 318 -18.92 14.37 11.27
C ALA A 318 -18.13 13.26 10.56
N MET A 319 -16.79 13.36 10.67
CA MET A 319 -15.82 12.36 10.20
C MET A 319 -14.61 12.36 11.14
N THR A 320 -14.02 11.19 11.38
CA THR A 320 -12.77 11.06 12.14
C THR A 320 -11.61 10.92 11.18
N VAL A 321 -10.54 11.68 11.38
CA VAL A 321 -9.25 11.50 10.69
C VAL A 321 -8.23 10.97 11.69
N ILE A 322 -7.57 9.87 11.36
CA ILE A 322 -6.59 9.18 12.21
C ILE A 322 -5.27 9.04 11.47
N TRP A 323 -4.13 9.20 12.15
CA TRP A 323 -2.82 8.82 11.64
C TRP A 323 -1.90 8.39 12.79
N LEU A 324 -0.84 7.66 12.46
CA LEU A 324 0.23 7.31 13.39
C LEU A 324 1.51 8.01 12.98
N SER A 325 2.33 8.43 13.93
CA SER A 325 3.63 9.06 13.66
C SER A 325 4.71 8.53 14.60
N ASN A 326 5.98 8.75 14.24
CA ASN A 326 7.11 8.49 15.13
C ASN A 326 7.40 9.66 16.09
N SER A 327 6.54 10.67 16.10
CA SER A 327 6.78 11.98 16.71
C SER A 327 5.68 12.35 17.69
N LYS A 328 6.05 12.67 18.92
CA LYS A 328 5.10 13.19 19.93
C LYS A 328 4.58 14.60 19.64
N ARG A 329 5.01 15.23 18.54
CA ARG A 329 4.58 16.58 18.17
C ARG A 329 3.19 16.53 17.61
N ALA A 330 2.32 17.46 18.02
CA ALA A 330 1.03 17.65 17.39
C ALA A 330 1.17 17.84 15.87
N GLY A 331 0.39 17.10 15.09
CA GLY A 331 0.17 17.35 13.68
C GLY A 331 -1.03 18.26 13.45
N GLN A 332 -1.13 18.80 12.24
CA GLN A 332 -2.17 19.76 11.83
C GLN A 332 -3.03 19.16 10.73
N LEU A 333 -4.35 19.12 10.92
CA LEU A 333 -5.34 18.75 9.92
C LEU A 333 -5.95 20.02 9.32
N ARG A 334 -5.85 20.20 8.01
CA ARG A 334 -6.57 21.22 7.24
C ARG A 334 -7.71 20.56 6.49
N LEU A 335 -8.90 21.13 6.57
CA LEU A 335 -10.12 20.62 5.94
C LEU A 335 -10.77 21.73 5.10
N SER A 336 -11.14 21.42 3.87
CA SER A 336 -11.82 22.35 2.96
C SER A 336 -12.98 21.65 2.24
N ALA A 337 -14.18 22.21 2.33
CA ALA A 337 -15.31 21.75 1.53
C ALA A 337 -15.01 21.95 0.03
N THR A 338 -15.37 20.99 -0.82
CA THR A 338 -15.04 21.04 -2.26
C THR A 338 -16.06 21.84 -3.10
N GLU A 339 -17.09 22.42 -2.47
CA GLU A 339 -18.12 23.23 -3.15
C GLU A 339 -17.56 24.58 -3.67
N PRO A 340 -17.96 25.03 -4.88
CA PRO A 340 -17.56 26.34 -5.42
C PRO A 340 -18.01 27.49 -4.52
N GLY A 341 -17.06 28.30 -4.03
CA GLY A 341 -17.33 29.47 -3.18
C GLY A 341 -17.34 29.18 -1.67
N ALA A 342 -16.96 27.97 -1.24
CA ALA A 342 -16.71 27.69 0.17
C ALA A 342 -15.58 28.59 0.70
N ALA A 343 -15.90 29.43 1.69
CA ALA A 343 -14.94 30.29 2.37
C ALA A 343 -14.33 29.55 3.58
N ASP A 344 -13.01 29.63 3.67
CA ASP A 344 -12.11 29.19 4.74
C ASP A 344 -11.90 27.68 4.96
N SER A 345 -10.61 27.29 4.93
CA SER A 345 -10.15 25.98 5.39
C SER A 345 -10.18 25.96 6.93
N ALA A 346 -10.88 24.97 7.52
CA ALA A 346 -10.78 24.73 8.95
C ALA A 346 -9.45 24.06 9.26
N VAL A 347 -8.82 24.45 10.37
CA VAL A 347 -7.54 23.91 10.82
C VAL A 347 -7.70 23.36 12.23
N PHE A 348 -7.28 22.12 12.43
CA PHE A 348 -7.33 21.41 13.70
C PHE A 348 -5.92 20.95 14.07
N GLU A 349 -5.61 20.93 15.36
CA GLU A 349 -4.36 20.36 15.88
C GLU A 349 -4.67 19.07 16.64
N SER A 350 -3.89 18.02 16.40
CA SER A 350 -4.02 16.76 17.13
C SER A 350 -3.42 16.87 18.53
N ASN A 351 -3.94 16.10 19.48
CA ASN A 351 -3.26 15.81 20.74
C ASN A 351 -2.73 14.37 20.71
N PRO A 352 -1.46 14.15 20.33
CA PRO A 352 -0.93 12.79 20.16
C PRO A 352 -0.83 12.02 21.48
N VAL A 353 -1.19 10.74 21.43
CA VAL A 353 -1.07 9.79 22.54
C VAL A 353 -0.13 8.67 22.12
N GLU A 354 0.82 8.28 22.97
CA GLU A 354 1.68 7.13 22.68
C GLU A 354 0.83 5.85 22.60
N ALA A 355 0.86 5.18 21.45
CA ALA A 355 0.06 4.00 21.16
C ALA A 355 0.78 2.74 21.68
N THR A 356 0.93 2.63 23.00
CA THR A 356 1.74 1.58 23.65
C THR A 356 1.29 0.15 23.33
N ALA A 357 0.03 -0.05 22.94
CA ALA A 357 -0.48 -1.34 22.47
C ALA A 357 0.16 -1.81 21.16
N LEU A 358 0.65 -0.87 20.34
CA LEU A 358 1.29 -1.12 19.03
C LEU A 358 2.79 -1.40 19.15
N TYR A 359 3.24 -1.90 20.29
CA TYR A 359 4.61 -2.40 20.44
C TYR A 359 4.80 -3.69 19.65
N TYR A 360 6.03 -3.95 19.23
CA TYR A 360 6.41 -5.25 18.70
C TYR A 360 6.74 -6.22 19.83
N HIS A 361 6.11 -7.38 19.82
CA HIS A 361 6.45 -8.42 20.77
C HIS A 361 7.89 -8.91 20.54
N PRO A 362 8.70 -9.19 21.59
CA PRO A 362 10.09 -9.64 21.42
C PRO A 362 10.27 -10.94 20.62
N ALA A 363 9.21 -11.74 20.49
CA ALA A 363 9.21 -12.97 19.69
C ALA A 363 8.93 -12.73 18.19
N GLU A 364 8.51 -11.52 17.79
CA GLU A 364 8.31 -11.16 16.38
C GLU A 364 9.65 -11.13 15.63
N LYS A 365 9.64 -11.60 14.38
CA LYS A 365 10.84 -11.69 13.56
C LYS A 365 10.82 -10.65 12.44
N CYS A 366 11.48 -9.53 12.68
CA CYS A 366 11.69 -8.50 11.68
C CYS A 366 12.80 -8.95 10.72
N ARG A 367 12.57 -8.89 9.39
CA ARG A 367 13.50 -9.42 8.37
C ARG A 367 14.94 -8.88 8.49
N LEU A 368 15.13 -7.67 9.04
CA LEU A 368 16.41 -6.92 8.97
C LEU A 368 16.78 -6.15 10.26
N ALA A 369 16.00 -6.26 11.35
CA ALA A 369 16.25 -5.57 12.61
C ALA A 369 15.73 -6.38 13.81
N ASP A 370 16.14 -6.04 15.03
CA ASP A 370 15.45 -6.51 16.23
C ASP A 370 14.16 -5.71 16.40
N CYS A 371 13.00 -6.39 16.29
CA CYS A 371 11.70 -5.71 16.41
C CYS A 371 11.53 -5.03 17.77
N SER A 372 12.14 -5.58 18.83
CA SER A 372 11.97 -5.07 20.20
C SER A 372 12.58 -3.68 20.40
N GLU A 373 13.45 -3.24 19.49
CA GLU A 373 14.02 -1.89 19.51
C GLU A 373 13.11 -0.84 18.86
N VAL A 374 12.06 -1.27 18.13
CA VAL A 374 11.09 -0.38 17.51
C VAL A 374 10.13 0.16 18.58
N LYS A 375 10.16 1.48 18.78
CA LYS A 375 9.30 2.15 19.75
C LYS A 375 7.85 2.20 19.25
N PRO A 376 6.86 2.14 20.17
CA PRO A 376 5.48 2.42 19.81
C PRO A 376 5.31 3.79 19.14
N PRO A 377 4.44 3.91 18.13
CA PRO A 377 4.13 5.17 17.49
C PRO A 377 3.24 6.08 18.38
N TRP A 378 3.04 7.30 17.94
CA TRP A 378 2.07 8.25 18.49
C TRP A 378 0.80 8.25 17.64
N LEU A 379 -0.33 7.96 18.27
CA LEU A 379 -1.67 8.02 17.70
C LEU A 379 -2.19 9.45 17.72
N HIS A 380 -2.64 9.91 16.56
CA HIS A 380 -3.31 11.17 16.37
C HIS A 380 -4.71 10.90 15.85
N GLN A 381 -5.72 11.47 16.50
CA GLN A 381 -7.11 11.29 16.13
C GLN A 381 -7.84 12.62 16.28
N ILE A 382 -8.57 13.02 15.24
CA ILE A 382 -9.39 14.23 15.24
C ILE A 382 -10.78 13.87 14.71
N ARG A 383 -11.78 13.94 15.60
CA ARG A 383 -13.19 13.93 15.22
C ARG A 383 -13.60 15.35 14.80
N VAL A 384 -13.85 15.56 13.53
CA VAL A 384 -14.40 16.83 13.03
C VAL A 384 -15.92 16.74 13.06
N THR A 385 -16.59 17.68 13.71
CA THR A 385 -18.06 17.75 13.84
C THR A 385 -18.61 19.05 13.27
N GLY A 386 -19.94 19.13 13.10
CA GLY A 386 -20.61 20.30 12.52
C GLY A 386 -20.40 20.44 11.01
N LEU A 387 -20.05 19.35 10.34
CA LEU A 387 -19.98 19.27 8.88
C LEU A 387 -21.39 19.28 8.29
N LYS A 388 -21.51 19.65 7.02
CA LYS A 388 -22.78 19.58 6.30
C LYS A 388 -23.02 18.14 5.84
N PRO A 389 -24.24 17.59 5.96
CA PRO A 389 -24.61 16.30 5.37
C PRO A 389 -24.39 16.25 3.85
N GLY A 390 -24.10 15.05 3.33
CA GLY A 390 -23.93 14.78 1.89
C GLY A 390 -22.82 15.59 1.19
N THR A 391 -21.93 16.22 1.95
CA THR A 391 -20.95 17.17 1.42
C THR A 391 -19.56 16.53 1.32
N GLU A 392 -18.89 16.75 0.19
CA GLU A 392 -17.51 16.30 0.01
C GLU A 392 -16.51 17.30 0.59
N TYR A 393 -15.52 16.78 1.29
CA TYR A 393 -14.43 17.53 1.88
C TYR A 393 -13.10 16.96 1.40
N SER A 394 -12.16 17.86 1.12
CA SER A 394 -10.74 17.55 0.96
C SER A 394 -10.00 17.85 2.25
N TYR A 395 -9.06 16.99 2.62
CA TYR A 395 -8.25 17.20 3.81
C TYR A 395 -6.77 16.95 3.56
N GLN A 396 -5.93 17.62 4.34
CA GLN A 396 -4.50 17.42 4.37
C GLN A 396 -4.03 17.46 5.82
N VAL A 397 -3.31 16.42 6.23
CA VAL A 397 -2.58 16.39 7.50
C VAL A 397 -1.13 16.74 7.23
N SER A 398 -0.57 17.62 8.04
CA SER A 398 0.86 17.88 8.13
C SER A 398 1.38 17.29 9.45
N GLN A 399 2.33 16.36 9.36
CA GLN A 399 3.02 15.76 10.49
C GLN A 399 4.52 15.93 10.28
N ASP A 400 5.16 16.69 11.16
CA ASP A 400 6.56 17.10 11.00
C ASP A 400 6.77 17.80 9.64
N GLU A 401 7.52 17.19 8.71
CA GLU A 401 7.78 17.72 7.36
C GLU A 401 6.97 17.01 6.26
N ARG A 402 6.17 16.01 6.63
CA ARG A 402 5.39 15.23 5.67
C ARG A 402 3.96 15.74 5.66
N ALA A 403 3.38 15.79 4.47
CA ALA A 403 1.96 16.05 4.30
C ALA A 403 1.33 14.91 3.50
N ALA A 404 0.16 14.47 3.93
CA ALA A 404 -0.65 13.45 3.26
C ALA A 404 -2.12 13.75 3.53
N GLY A 405 -3.02 13.22 2.70
CA GLY A 405 -4.44 13.48 2.85
C GLY A 405 -5.26 12.81 1.77
N GLY A 406 -6.54 13.14 1.74
CA GLY A 406 -7.50 12.55 0.83
C GLY A 406 -8.79 13.34 0.80
N ARG A 407 -9.88 12.67 0.43
CA ARG A 407 -11.22 13.26 0.37
C ARG A 407 -12.22 12.32 1.02
N PHE A 408 -13.25 12.85 1.64
CA PHE A 408 -14.36 12.05 2.13
C PHE A 408 -15.68 12.78 1.90
N ARG A 409 -16.78 12.03 1.93
CA ARG A 409 -18.14 12.57 1.92
C ARG A 409 -18.82 12.23 3.23
N THR A 410 -19.45 13.22 3.85
CA THR A 410 -20.32 12.99 5.01
C THR A 410 -21.58 12.25 4.58
N VAL A 411 -22.16 11.48 5.49
CA VAL A 411 -23.39 10.74 5.21
C VAL A 411 -24.50 11.73 4.83
N ASP A 412 -25.28 11.39 3.81
CA ASP A 412 -26.47 12.18 3.48
C ASP A 412 -27.66 11.70 4.33
N ASP A 413 -28.37 12.64 4.95
CA ASP A 413 -29.60 12.35 5.73
C ASP A 413 -30.83 12.13 4.81
N GLY A 414 -30.68 12.40 3.51
CA GLY A 414 -31.70 12.23 2.49
C GLY A 414 -31.82 10.81 1.95
N GLU A 415 -32.63 10.68 0.91
CA GLU A 415 -32.85 9.46 0.16
C GLU A 415 -31.90 9.39 -1.05
N VAL A 416 -30.68 8.90 -0.83
CA VAL A 416 -29.60 8.88 -1.83
C VAL A 416 -29.07 7.46 -2.10
N PRO A 417 -28.53 7.20 -3.30
CA PRO A 417 -27.85 5.93 -3.57
C PRO A 417 -26.66 5.72 -2.64
N VAL A 418 -26.42 4.46 -2.26
CA VAL A 418 -25.26 4.03 -1.47
C VAL A 418 -24.54 2.91 -2.22
N ARG A 419 -23.23 3.02 -2.35
CA ARG A 419 -22.36 1.92 -2.78
C ARG A 419 -21.44 1.54 -1.64
N PHE A 420 -21.44 0.26 -1.28
CA PHE A 420 -20.43 -0.25 -0.37
C PHE A 420 -19.91 -1.59 -0.87
N ILE A 421 -18.72 -1.95 -0.42
CA ILE A 421 -18.07 -3.21 -0.77
C ILE A 421 -17.81 -4.01 0.49
N VAL A 422 -17.98 -5.33 0.43
CA VAL A 422 -17.71 -6.23 1.55
C VAL A 422 -16.78 -7.36 1.10
N TYR A 423 -15.78 -7.69 1.91
CA TYR A 423 -14.96 -8.90 1.81
C TYR A 423 -14.60 -9.40 3.21
N ALA A 424 -13.92 -10.54 3.31
CA ALA A 424 -13.33 -11.05 4.55
C ALA A 424 -11.98 -11.72 4.26
N ASP A 425 -11.24 -12.07 5.31
CA ASP A 425 -10.03 -12.90 5.23
C ASP A 425 -8.95 -12.23 4.35
N SER A 426 -8.59 -10.99 4.71
CA SER A 426 -7.39 -10.36 4.14
C SER A 426 -6.12 -10.95 4.73
N GLU A 427 -6.16 -11.34 6.01
CA GLU A 427 -5.10 -11.97 6.80
C GLU A 427 -3.68 -11.55 6.39
N THR A 428 -3.44 -10.24 6.34
CA THR A 428 -2.15 -9.75 5.84
C THR A 428 -1.03 -10.13 6.81
N GLU A 429 0.02 -10.74 6.29
CA GLU A 429 1.31 -10.96 6.97
C GLU A 429 2.45 -10.71 5.98
N PRO A 430 3.66 -10.33 6.44
CA PRO A 430 4.82 -10.22 5.55
C PRO A 430 5.13 -11.52 4.79
N GLU A 431 4.77 -12.66 5.38
CA GLU A 431 4.93 -14.00 4.86
C GLU A 431 3.96 -14.35 3.71
N SER A 432 2.92 -13.54 3.46
CA SER A 432 1.99 -13.68 2.32
C SER A 432 2.66 -13.44 0.97
N THR A 433 3.76 -12.67 0.93
CA THR A 433 4.48 -12.39 -0.32
C THR A 433 5.16 -13.64 -0.85
N GLY A 434 4.84 -14.03 -2.10
CA GLY A 434 5.27 -15.29 -2.71
C GLY A 434 4.52 -16.53 -2.19
N LYS A 435 3.55 -16.38 -1.28
CA LYS A 435 2.70 -17.49 -0.79
C LYS A 435 1.51 -17.65 -1.72
N HIS A 436 1.56 -18.69 -2.56
CA HIS A 436 0.47 -19.03 -3.47
C HIS A 436 -0.52 -20.01 -2.82
N ALA A 437 -1.82 -19.68 -2.85
CA ALA A 437 -2.88 -20.55 -2.34
C ALA A 437 -2.94 -21.90 -3.09
N LEU A 438 -3.46 -22.94 -2.43
CA LEU A 438 -3.78 -24.20 -3.10
C LEU A 438 -5.05 -24.02 -3.93
N TRP A 439 -4.95 -24.31 -5.22
CA TRP A 439 -6.04 -24.07 -6.16
C TRP A 439 -6.65 -25.38 -6.64
N SER A 440 -7.28 -26.11 -5.71
CA SER A 440 -7.95 -27.39 -5.97
C SER A 440 -9.36 -27.20 -6.57
N ALA A 441 -9.75 -28.14 -7.44
CA ALA A 441 -11.13 -28.30 -7.87
C ALA A 441 -12.03 -28.83 -6.73
N ALA A 442 -13.35 -28.70 -6.87
CA ALA A 442 -14.33 -29.04 -5.85
C ALA A 442 -14.22 -30.48 -5.28
N ASN A 443 -13.88 -31.46 -6.12
CA ASN A 443 -13.73 -32.86 -5.72
C ASN A 443 -12.30 -33.23 -5.27
N GLY A 444 -11.38 -32.26 -5.22
CA GLY A 444 -9.97 -32.47 -4.91
C GLY A 444 -9.16 -33.18 -6.01
N ALA A 445 -9.70 -33.39 -7.21
CA ALA A 445 -9.10 -34.22 -8.25
C ALA A 445 -7.83 -33.64 -8.92
N ASN A 446 -7.55 -32.35 -8.76
CA ASN A 446 -6.50 -31.66 -9.53
C ASN A 446 -5.12 -31.55 -8.82
N GLY A 447 -4.92 -32.25 -7.69
CA GLY A 447 -3.62 -32.27 -7.00
C GLY A 447 -3.19 -30.94 -6.37
N ARG A 448 -1.88 -30.76 -6.14
CA ARG A 448 -1.26 -29.58 -5.48
C ARG A 448 -1.04 -28.39 -6.45
N ARG A 449 -2.02 -28.05 -7.29
CA ARG A 449 -1.95 -26.84 -8.13
C ARG A 449 -1.90 -25.61 -7.23
N ARG A 450 -1.09 -24.63 -7.60
CA ARG A 450 -0.99 -23.33 -6.93
C ARG A 450 -1.76 -22.29 -7.72
N TYR A 451 -2.40 -21.36 -7.02
CA TYR A 451 -3.07 -20.23 -7.64
C TYR A 451 -2.02 -19.32 -8.33
N PRO A 452 -2.29 -18.73 -9.51
CA PRO A 452 -1.28 -17.98 -10.26
C PRO A 452 -0.77 -16.72 -9.54
N LEU A 453 -1.63 -16.05 -8.79
CA LEU A 453 -1.25 -14.92 -7.94
C LEU A 453 -0.84 -15.43 -6.55
N ASP A 454 0.14 -14.78 -5.94
CA ASP A 454 0.34 -14.93 -4.50
C ASP A 454 -0.70 -14.10 -3.72
N GLN A 455 -0.75 -14.29 -2.40
CA GLN A 455 -1.71 -13.63 -1.52
C GLN A 455 -1.56 -12.09 -1.52
N THR A 456 -0.32 -11.60 -1.46
CA THR A 456 -0.02 -10.15 -1.48
C THR A 456 -0.52 -9.49 -2.76
N ASP A 457 -0.19 -10.06 -3.92
CA ASP A 457 -0.66 -9.55 -5.21
C ASP A 457 -2.16 -9.75 -5.39
N GLY A 458 -2.71 -10.88 -4.94
CA GLY A 458 -4.15 -11.14 -4.93
C GLY A 458 -4.93 -10.04 -4.22
N TYR A 459 -4.52 -9.73 -2.98
CA TYR A 459 -5.14 -8.67 -2.18
C TYR A 459 -4.94 -7.28 -2.79
N ARG A 460 -3.72 -6.95 -3.24
CA ARG A 460 -3.44 -5.64 -3.87
C ARG A 460 -4.34 -5.38 -5.07
N HIS A 461 -4.49 -6.35 -5.98
CA HIS A 461 -5.37 -6.19 -7.14
C HIS A 461 -6.85 -6.11 -6.75
N ASN A 462 -7.25 -6.81 -5.68
CA ASN A 462 -8.59 -6.69 -5.12
C ASN A 462 -8.85 -5.25 -4.66
N LEU A 463 -7.95 -4.67 -3.86
CA LEU A 463 -8.01 -3.28 -3.39
C LEU A 463 -8.01 -2.26 -4.53
N GLU A 464 -7.23 -2.47 -5.60
CA GLU A 464 -7.22 -1.62 -6.79
C GLU A 464 -8.60 -1.59 -7.46
N VAL A 465 -9.22 -2.76 -7.64
CA VAL A 465 -10.58 -2.86 -8.18
C VAL A 465 -11.57 -2.14 -7.27
N ILE A 466 -11.53 -2.38 -5.97
CA ILE A 466 -12.38 -1.72 -4.97
C ILE A 466 -12.25 -0.19 -5.08
N GLY A 467 -11.02 0.33 -5.12
CA GLY A 467 -10.74 1.76 -5.24
C GLY A 467 -11.33 2.38 -6.51
N HIS A 468 -11.29 1.68 -7.65
CA HIS A 468 -11.91 2.12 -8.89
C HIS A 468 -13.44 2.19 -8.83
N ARG A 469 -14.08 1.48 -7.89
CA ARG A 469 -15.53 1.54 -7.69
C ARG A 469 -15.98 2.74 -6.86
N GLN A 470 -15.05 3.40 -6.15
CA GLN A 470 -15.33 4.54 -5.27
C GLN A 470 -16.51 4.28 -4.33
N PRO A 471 -16.46 3.22 -3.49
CA PRO A 471 -17.51 2.96 -2.51
C PRO A 471 -17.56 4.06 -1.45
N ASP A 472 -18.73 4.25 -0.85
CA ASP A 472 -18.97 5.15 0.29
C ASP A 472 -18.30 4.63 1.57
N PHE A 473 -18.18 3.30 1.71
CA PHE A 473 -17.39 2.62 2.72
C PHE A 473 -17.05 1.18 2.28
N VAL A 474 -16.05 0.59 2.92
CA VAL A 474 -15.67 -0.82 2.76
C VAL A 474 -15.88 -1.52 4.09
N ALA A 475 -16.52 -2.69 4.07
CA ALA A 475 -16.70 -3.53 5.24
C ALA A 475 -15.85 -4.80 5.14
N ILE A 476 -15.22 -5.19 6.25
CA ILE A 476 -14.38 -6.39 6.35
C ILE A 476 -15.01 -7.33 7.37
N ALA A 477 -15.54 -8.48 6.95
CA ALA A 477 -16.24 -9.41 7.83
C ALA A 477 -15.27 -10.35 8.59
N GLY A 478 -14.28 -9.76 9.26
CA GLY A 478 -13.32 -10.47 10.13
C GLY A 478 -12.05 -10.94 9.44
N ASP A 479 -11.09 -11.33 10.27
CA ASP A 479 -9.75 -11.81 9.91
C ASP A 479 -9.00 -10.80 9.04
N ILE A 480 -8.76 -9.64 9.68
CA ILE A 480 -8.16 -8.47 9.07
C ILE A 480 -6.67 -8.72 8.81
N VAL A 481 -6.00 -9.32 9.79
CA VAL A 481 -4.57 -9.66 9.81
C VAL A 481 -4.39 -11.13 10.21
N GLU A 482 -3.32 -11.79 9.76
CA GLU A 482 -3.08 -13.21 10.08
C GLU A 482 -2.85 -13.42 11.59
N SER A 483 -2.15 -12.52 12.27
CA SER A 483 -2.00 -12.58 13.74
C SER A 483 -2.26 -11.21 14.36
N GLY A 484 -3.47 -11.03 14.93
CA GLY A 484 -3.85 -9.79 15.60
C GLY A 484 -2.88 -9.34 16.69
N GLY A 485 -2.15 -10.26 17.31
CA GLY A 485 -1.14 -9.99 18.31
C GLY A 485 0.25 -9.56 17.80
N GLU A 486 0.53 -9.67 16.50
CA GLU A 486 1.80 -9.28 15.87
C GLU A 486 1.71 -7.88 15.26
N GLN A 487 2.67 -7.01 15.54
CA GLN A 487 2.66 -5.64 14.98
C GLN A 487 2.96 -5.61 13.48
N ARG A 488 3.82 -6.51 12.99
CA ARG A 488 4.20 -6.60 11.56
C ARG A 488 2.99 -6.78 10.64
N ASP A 489 2.02 -7.58 11.05
CA ASP A 489 0.85 -7.91 10.26
C ASP A 489 -0.08 -6.69 10.10
N TRP A 490 -0.25 -5.92 11.18
CA TRP A 490 -0.95 -4.64 11.12
C TRP A 490 -0.24 -3.61 10.25
N ASP A 491 1.10 -3.59 10.25
CA ASP A 491 1.84 -2.70 9.37
C ASP A 491 1.60 -3.03 7.89
N GLU A 492 1.58 -4.32 7.53
CA GLU A 492 1.24 -4.78 6.18
C GLU A 492 -0.19 -4.40 5.79
N PHE A 493 -1.17 -4.61 6.69
CA PHE A 493 -2.57 -4.23 6.46
C PHE A 493 -2.70 -2.75 6.09
N TRP A 494 -2.13 -1.87 6.92
CA TRP A 494 -2.22 -0.43 6.74
C TRP A 494 -1.40 0.07 5.55
N TRP A 495 -0.31 -0.62 5.21
CA TRP A 495 0.45 -0.30 4.00
C TRP A 495 -0.37 -0.59 2.74
N HIS A 496 -0.96 -1.78 2.63
CA HIS A 496 -1.81 -2.14 1.50
C HIS A 496 -3.01 -1.22 1.36
N ASN A 497 -3.64 -0.85 2.49
CA ASN A 497 -4.86 -0.06 2.50
C ASN A 497 -4.66 1.45 2.48
N ALA A 498 -3.42 1.96 2.59
CA ALA A 498 -3.14 3.39 2.75
C ALA A 498 -3.86 4.28 1.71
N GLY A 499 -3.84 3.88 0.43
CA GLY A 499 -4.49 4.64 -0.65
C GLY A 499 -6.01 4.63 -0.57
N LEU A 500 -6.60 3.51 -0.16
CA LEU A 500 -8.05 3.35 -0.02
C LEU A 500 -8.56 4.08 1.24
N ALA A 501 -7.94 3.79 2.38
CA ALA A 501 -8.32 4.29 3.69
C ALA A 501 -8.16 5.81 3.83
N ALA A 502 -7.29 6.44 3.01
CA ALA A 502 -7.18 7.90 2.93
C ALA A 502 -8.47 8.58 2.46
N SER A 503 -9.43 7.86 1.90
CA SER A 503 -10.68 8.47 1.40
C SER A 503 -11.95 7.67 1.66
N ILE A 504 -11.82 6.39 2.02
CA ILE A 504 -12.93 5.47 2.19
C ILE A 504 -12.85 4.85 3.59
N PRO A 505 -13.88 5.02 4.44
CA PRO A 505 -13.92 4.38 5.75
C PRO A 505 -13.88 2.85 5.64
N ILE A 506 -13.07 2.23 6.50
CA ILE A 506 -12.98 0.78 6.65
C ILE A 506 -13.75 0.37 7.92
N MET A 507 -14.73 -0.49 7.73
CA MET A 507 -15.66 -0.93 8.77
C MET A 507 -15.43 -2.43 9.04
N PRO A 508 -14.57 -2.80 10.01
CA PRO A 508 -14.27 -4.20 10.28
C PRO A 508 -15.29 -4.84 11.24
N ALA A 509 -15.48 -6.15 11.14
CA ALA A 509 -15.87 -7.04 12.22
C ALA A 509 -14.63 -7.78 12.73
N LEU A 510 -14.72 -8.40 13.91
CA LEU A 510 -13.66 -9.26 14.45
C LEU A 510 -13.89 -10.72 14.03
N GLY A 511 -12.79 -11.39 13.67
CA GLY A 511 -12.68 -12.82 13.46
C GLY A 511 -11.68 -13.48 14.42
N ASN A 512 -11.42 -14.77 14.22
CA ASN A 512 -10.56 -15.52 15.13
C ASN A 512 -9.08 -15.11 15.02
N HIS A 513 -8.58 -14.74 13.84
CA HIS A 513 -7.21 -14.24 13.70
C HIS A 513 -7.01 -12.87 14.38
N ASP A 514 -8.06 -12.06 14.49
CA ASP A 514 -8.01 -10.78 15.22
C ASP A 514 -7.89 -10.97 16.76
N TYR A 515 -8.32 -12.13 17.26
CA TYR A 515 -8.11 -12.59 18.64
C TYR A 515 -6.84 -13.44 18.81
N PHE A 516 -6.18 -13.81 17.72
CA PHE A 516 -5.02 -14.68 17.77
C PHE A 516 -3.78 -13.86 18.14
N GLY A 517 -3.21 -14.15 19.32
CA GLY A 517 -2.00 -13.49 19.81
C GLY A 517 -0.76 -13.75 18.95
N GLY A 518 -0.78 -14.80 18.11
CA GLY A 518 0.31 -15.23 17.24
C GLY A 518 0.84 -16.63 17.59
N PRO A 519 1.68 -17.23 16.72
CA PRO A 519 2.23 -18.56 16.90
C PRO A 519 3.29 -18.65 18.02
N GLY A 520 3.48 -19.86 18.56
CA GLY A 520 4.60 -20.16 19.46
C GLY A 520 4.59 -19.33 20.75
N GLU A 521 5.67 -18.58 20.98
CA GLU A 521 5.88 -17.73 22.17
C GLU A 521 4.99 -16.48 22.19
N LEU A 522 4.31 -16.17 21.08
CA LEU A 522 3.31 -15.10 21.00
C LEU A 522 1.98 -15.49 21.66
N GLY A 523 1.84 -16.75 22.13
CA GLY A 523 0.84 -17.11 23.13
C GLY A 523 -0.54 -17.50 22.61
N LYS A 524 -0.75 -17.50 21.29
CA LYS A 524 -1.98 -18.03 20.65
C LYS A 524 -3.25 -17.38 21.23
N TYR A 525 -4.22 -18.16 21.67
CA TYR A 525 -5.49 -17.71 22.26
C TYR A 525 -5.46 -17.63 23.81
N SER A 526 -4.29 -17.46 24.44
CA SER A 526 -4.27 -17.18 25.87
C SER A 526 -5.01 -15.86 26.15
N THR A 527 -5.74 -15.76 27.27
CA THR A 527 -6.52 -14.55 27.58
C THR A 527 -5.70 -13.26 27.46
N GLU A 528 -4.46 -13.26 27.97
CA GLU A 528 -3.61 -12.06 27.94
C GLU A 528 -3.16 -11.71 26.52
N ASP A 529 -2.83 -12.72 25.72
CA ASP A 529 -2.34 -12.55 24.35
C ASP A 529 -3.46 -12.18 23.38
N SER A 530 -4.64 -12.77 23.55
CA SER A 530 -5.84 -12.36 22.82
C SER A 530 -6.22 -10.91 23.12
N GLU A 531 -6.15 -10.49 24.38
CA GLU A 531 -6.42 -9.10 24.74
C GLU A 531 -5.31 -8.14 24.28
N ARG A 532 -4.06 -8.62 24.11
CA ARG A 532 -3.05 -7.82 23.40
C ARG A 532 -3.48 -7.59 21.95
N ALA A 533 -3.94 -8.64 21.27
CA ALA A 533 -4.40 -8.53 19.89
C ALA A 533 -5.56 -7.51 19.76
N ILE A 534 -6.55 -7.59 20.65
CA ILE A 534 -7.68 -6.65 20.61
C ILE A 534 -7.27 -5.21 20.94
N ARG A 535 -6.33 -5.00 21.88
CA ARG A 535 -5.81 -3.64 22.14
C ARG A 535 -5.09 -3.04 20.94
N LYS A 536 -4.44 -3.86 20.08
CA LYS A 536 -3.87 -3.39 18.81
C LYS A 536 -4.97 -2.96 17.86
N TYR A 537 -5.98 -3.80 17.65
CA TYR A 537 -7.17 -3.46 16.85
C TYR A 537 -7.82 -2.13 17.30
N GLN A 538 -8.11 -1.98 18.61
CA GLN A 538 -8.71 -0.76 19.18
C GLN A 538 -7.82 0.49 19.09
N SER A 539 -6.53 0.34 18.77
CA SER A 539 -5.64 1.50 18.54
C SER A 539 -5.72 2.03 17.10
N TYR A 540 -6.29 1.26 16.17
CA TYR A 540 -6.37 1.60 14.75
C TYR A 540 -7.76 2.02 14.29
N PHE A 541 -8.82 1.64 15.00
CA PHE A 541 -10.17 1.95 14.58
C PHE A 541 -10.83 2.92 15.56
N ASP A 542 -11.57 3.88 15.00
CA ASP A 542 -12.60 4.63 15.72
C ASP A 542 -13.93 4.21 15.10
N LEU A 543 -14.77 3.52 15.86
CA LEU A 543 -16.02 2.95 15.37
C LEU A 543 -17.24 3.54 16.10
N PRO A 544 -18.44 3.44 15.51
CA PRO A 544 -19.65 3.84 16.20
C PRO A 544 -19.78 3.17 17.56
N ARG A 545 -20.09 3.95 18.60
CA ARG A 545 -20.20 3.41 19.96
C ARG A 545 -21.42 2.50 20.06
N ASN A 546 -21.25 1.36 20.72
CA ASN A 546 -22.35 0.44 21.05
C ASN A 546 -23.09 0.79 22.36
N GLY A 547 -22.63 1.80 23.09
CA GLY A 547 -23.25 2.20 24.36
C GLY A 547 -23.13 1.16 25.48
N SER A 548 -22.24 0.17 25.35
CA SER A 548 -22.02 -0.84 26.38
C SER A 548 -21.51 -0.21 27.68
N GLU A 549 -22.03 -0.66 28.82
CA GLU A 549 -21.49 -0.30 30.14
C GLU A 549 -20.13 -0.96 30.41
N SER A 550 -19.83 -2.06 29.70
CA SER A 550 -18.53 -2.73 29.77
C SER A 550 -17.55 -2.05 28.81
N GLY A 551 -16.50 -1.46 29.37
CA GLY A 551 -15.41 -0.89 28.57
C GLY A 551 -14.69 -1.92 27.68
N THR A 552 -14.73 -3.21 28.02
CA THR A 552 -14.10 -4.28 27.22
C THR A 552 -14.84 -4.58 25.93
N HIS A 553 -16.14 -4.24 25.85
CA HIS A 553 -16.98 -4.47 24.68
C HIS A 553 -16.88 -3.36 23.63
N SER A 554 -16.19 -2.26 23.95
CA SER A 554 -16.05 -1.13 23.03
C SER A 554 -15.45 -1.59 21.70
N GLU A 555 -16.06 -1.18 20.59
CA GLU A 555 -15.59 -1.37 19.22
C GLU A 555 -15.53 -2.83 18.71
N ARG A 556 -15.89 -3.81 19.53
CA ARG A 556 -16.01 -5.22 19.12
C ARG A 556 -17.27 -5.51 18.30
N TYR A 557 -18.36 -4.83 18.64
CA TYR A 557 -19.63 -4.85 17.90
C TYR A 557 -20.20 -3.43 17.86
N TYR A 558 -20.87 -3.08 16.77
CA TYR A 558 -21.40 -1.73 16.54
C TYR A 558 -22.43 -1.72 15.40
N VAL A 559 -23.11 -0.57 15.24
CA VAL A 559 -24.04 -0.33 14.14
C VAL A 559 -23.58 0.87 13.32
N LEU A 560 -23.50 0.69 12.00
CA LEU A 560 -23.33 1.76 11.04
C LEU A 560 -24.68 2.03 10.35
N LYS A 561 -25.22 3.23 10.57
CA LYS A 561 -26.35 3.76 9.79
C LYS A 561 -25.79 4.65 8.69
N TYR A 562 -25.93 4.23 7.44
CA TYR A 562 -25.47 4.98 6.26
C TYR A 562 -26.64 5.19 5.31
N ALA A 563 -27.24 6.38 5.35
CA ALA A 563 -28.45 6.72 4.61
C ALA A 563 -29.55 5.63 4.74
N GLN A 564 -29.85 4.90 3.66
CA GLN A 564 -30.94 3.92 3.61
C GLN A 564 -30.56 2.53 4.17
N VAL A 565 -29.29 2.35 4.52
CA VAL A 565 -28.71 1.08 4.95
C VAL A 565 -28.38 1.11 6.43
N THR A 566 -28.71 0.02 7.12
CA THR A 566 -28.07 -0.31 8.40
C THR A 566 -27.16 -1.52 8.20
N LEU A 567 -25.90 -1.41 8.61
CA LEU A 567 -24.97 -2.53 8.76
C LEU A 567 -24.70 -2.75 10.25
N ILE A 568 -24.97 -3.96 10.74
CA ILE A 568 -24.71 -4.35 12.13
C ILE A 568 -23.51 -5.29 12.15
N ALA A 569 -22.42 -4.87 12.81
CA ALA A 569 -21.25 -5.70 13.04
C ALA A 569 -21.35 -6.40 14.40
N LEU A 570 -21.17 -7.72 14.41
CA LEU A 570 -21.15 -8.53 15.63
C LEU A 570 -19.77 -9.14 15.88
N ASP A 571 -19.47 -9.38 17.15
CA ASP A 571 -18.36 -10.23 17.56
C ASP A 571 -18.93 -11.57 18.02
N THR A 572 -18.79 -12.56 17.15
CA THR A 572 -19.26 -13.93 17.38
C THR A 572 -18.11 -14.91 17.61
N THR A 573 -16.93 -14.40 18.00
CA THR A 573 -15.71 -15.21 18.04
C THR A 573 -15.69 -16.19 19.21
N ASP A 574 -16.42 -15.91 20.29
CA ASP A 574 -16.56 -16.78 21.46
C ASP A 574 -18.03 -16.98 21.82
N GLY A 575 -18.47 -18.24 21.94
CA GLY A 575 -19.83 -18.58 22.35
C GLY A 575 -19.82 -19.39 23.65
N GLN A 576 -20.60 -18.97 24.65
CA GLN A 576 -20.44 -19.51 26.01
C GLN A 576 -21.48 -20.57 26.39
N PRO A 577 -21.12 -21.56 27.24
CA PRO A 577 -19.84 -21.69 27.95
C PRO A 577 -18.70 -22.26 27.10
N HIS A 578 -17.46 -21.95 27.48
CA HIS A 578 -16.23 -22.44 26.83
C HIS A 578 -16.21 -23.97 26.66
N GLN A 579 -15.80 -24.43 25.46
CA GLN A 579 -15.72 -25.83 25.04
C GLN A 579 -17.05 -26.58 25.09
N SER A 580 -18.14 -25.88 24.75
CA SER A 580 -19.47 -26.47 24.61
C SER A 580 -19.91 -26.57 23.15
N ASP A 581 -21.12 -27.07 22.94
CA ASP A 581 -21.80 -27.07 21.64
C ASP A 581 -22.21 -25.67 21.16
N ARG A 582 -21.99 -24.64 21.99
CA ARG A 582 -22.23 -23.23 21.68
C ARG A 582 -20.97 -22.46 21.31
N ASP A 583 -19.81 -23.07 21.52
CA ASP A 583 -18.52 -22.42 21.41
C ASP A 583 -18.01 -22.42 19.98
N THR A 584 -17.76 -21.21 19.48
CA THR A 584 -17.23 -20.92 18.15
C THR A 584 -15.70 -20.97 18.10
N ASN A 585 -15.02 -20.83 19.24
CA ASN A 585 -13.58 -20.95 19.34
C ASN A 585 -13.16 -21.65 20.64
N TRP A 586 -12.93 -22.96 20.53
CA TRP A 586 -12.58 -23.85 21.63
C TRP A 586 -11.26 -23.54 22.35
N ARG A 587 -10.52 -22.53 21.87
CA ARG A 587 -9.26 -22.06 22.43
C ARG A 587 -9.38 -20.69 23.09
N LEU A 588 -10.38 -19.89 22.72
CA LEU A 588 -10.63 -18.57 23.27
C LEU A 588 -11.50 -18.67 24.53
N ARG A 589 -11.35 -17.72 25.44
CA ARG A 589 -12.23 -17.58 26.61
C ARG A 589 -12.93 -16.23 26.52
N GLY A 590 -14.24 -16.22 26.73
CA GLY A 590 -15.00 -14.98 26.80
C GLY A 590 -15.32 -14.50 28.22
N GLU A 591 -16.19 -13.49 28.26
CA GLU A 591 -16.51 -12.69 29.43
C GLU A 591 -16.99 -13.48 30.66
N ASN A 592 -17.67 -14.63 30.50
CA ASN A 592 -18.07 -15.47 31.64
C ASN A 592 -17.12 -16.64 31.92
N ASP A 593 -16.01 -16.76 31.18
CA ASP A 593 -15.04 -17.88 31.27
C ASP A 593 -13.59 -17.43 31.53
N ALA A 594 -13.43 -16.29 32.23
CA ALA A 594 -12.16 -15.64 32.55
C ALA A 594 -11.38 -15.11 31.34
N GLY A 595 -12.10 -14.71 30.30
CA GLY A 595 -11.61 -13.80 29.26
C GLY A 595 -12.55 -12.61 29.07
N HIS A 596 -12.55 -12.01 27.88
CA HIS A 596 -13.26 -10.75 27.63
C HIS A 596 -13.98 -10.67 26.28
N ALA A 597 -13.88 -11.73 25.45
CA ALA A 597 -14.70 -11.83 24.25
C ALA A 597 -16.19 -11.82 24.65
N PRO A 598 -17.02 -11.00 23.99
CA PRO A 598 -18.43 -10.85 24.36
C PRO A 598 -19.21 -12.12 24.00
N ASP A 599 -20.10 -12.56 24.88
CA ASP A 599 -21.08 -13.58 24.52
C ASP A 599 -22.16 -12.94 23.64
N TRP A 600 -22.79 -13.74 22.79
CA TRP A 600 -23.82 -13.30 21.84
C TRP A 600 -25.10 -14.14 21.96
N HIS A 601 -25.18 -15.04 22.94
CA HIS A 601 -26.39 -15.81 23.24
C HIS A 601 -27.45 -15.00 24.00
N PRO A 602 -28.73 -15.43 23.98
CA PRO A 602 -29.80 -14.79 24.73
C PRO A 602 -29.47 -14.51 26.20
N GLY A 603 -29.65 -13.26 26.61
CA GLY A 603 -29.31 -12.77 27.96
C GLY A 603 -27.92 -12.13 28.08
N SER A 604 -27.06 -12.22 27.06
CA SER A 604 -25.80 -11.48 27.03
C SER A 604 -26.01 -9.99 26.70
N ALA A 605 -25.02 -9.15 27.03
CA ALA A 605 -25.08 -7.72 26.72
C ALA A 605 -25.16 -7.46 25.20
N GLN A 606 -24.38 -8.21 24.40
CA GLN A 606 -24.40 -8.06 22.94
C GLN A 606 -25.73 -8.51 22.34
N TYR A 607 -26.33 -9.61 22.82
CA TYR A 607 -27.61 -10.09 22.31
C TYR A 607 -28.75 -9.10 22.59
N GLU A 608 -28.84 -8.58 23.82
CA GLU A 608 -29.87 -7.59 24.16
C GLU A 608 -29.70 -6.27 23.42
N TRP A 609 -28.45 -5.86 23.16
CA TRP A 609 -28.13 -4.74 22.28
C TRP A 609 -28.58 -5.03 20.83
N LEU A 610 -28.24 -6.20 20.29
CA LEU A 610 -28.60 -6.61 18.93
C LEU A 610 -30.13 -6.61 18.71
N VAL A 611 -30.90 -7.13 19.67
CA VAL A 611 -32.37 -7.11 19.61
C VAL A 611 -32.90 -5.67 19.49
N GLN A 612 -32.28 -4.71 20.17
CA GLN A 612 -32.67 -3.30 20.09
C GLN A 612 -32.31 -2.67 18.75
N GLU A 613 -31.08 -2.89 18.27
CA GLU A 613 -30.64 -2.33 16.99
C GLU A 613 -31.39 -2.94 15.80
N LEU A 614 -31.72 -4.23 15.82
CA LEU A 614 -32.57 -4.86 14.80
C LEU A 614 -33.97 -4.25 14.77
N ARG A 615 -34.58 -3.96 15.93
CA ARG A 615 -35.88 -3.27 15.99
C ARG A 615 -35.81 -1.87 15.39
N ARG A 616 -34.73 -1.12 15.67
CA ARG A 616 -34.51 0.22 15.08
C ARG A 616 -34.28 0.14 13.58
N ALA A 617 -33.41 -0.76 13.13
CA ALA A 617 -33.13 -0.96 11.71
C ALA A 617 -34.39 -1.38 10.92
N GLN A 618 -35.24 -2.22 11.50
CA GLN A 618 -36.51 -2.60 10.89
C GLN A 618 -37.41 -1.38 10.63
N GLN A 619 -37.37 -0.37 11.51
CA GLN A 619 -38.15 0.87 11.42
C GLN A 619 -37.50 1.91 10.49
N ASP A 620 -36.20 2.11 10.58
CA ASP A 620 -35.52 3.30 10.05
C ASP A 620 -34.74 3.04 8.75
N SER A 621 -34.61 1.78 8.33
CA SER A 621 -33.79 1.38 7.18
C SER A 621 -34.56 0.63 6.11
N ARG A 622 -34.20 0.91 4.85
CA ARG A 622 -34.74 0.20 3.68
C ARG A 622 -34.14 -1.20 3.57
N PHE A 623 -32.86 -1.31 3.92
CA PHE A 623 -32.13 -2.58 3.99
C PHE A 623 -31.35 -2.70 5.31
N THR A 624 -31.40 -3.88 5.91
CA THR A 624 -30.65 -4.24 7.11
C THR A 624 -29.70 -5.39 6.78
N PHE A 625 -28.41 -5.12 6.86
CA PHE A 625 -27.35 -6.11 6.73
C PHE A 625 -26.71 -6.39 8.08
N VAL A 626 -26.24 -7.61 8.25
CA VAL A 626 -25.43 -8.02 9.40
C VAL A 626 -24.08 -8.52 8.89
N MET A 627 -23.01 -8.32 9.66
CA MET A 627 -21.73 -8.97 9.39
C MET A 627 -21.10 -9.50 10.67
N PHE A 628 -20.46 -10.65 10.55
CA PHE A 628 -19.62 -11.30 11.57
C PHE A 628 -18.80 -12.39 10.90
N HIS A 629 -17.74 -12.86 11.54
CA HIS A 629 -16.73 -13.63 10.82
C HIS A 629 -17.16 -15.04 10.41
N GLY A 630 -17.44 -15.95 11.34
CA GLY A 630 -17.71 -17.35 10.98
C GLY A 630 -18.99 -17.54 10.16
N ALA A 631 -18.92 -18.27 9.03
CA ALA A 631 -20.05 -18.56 8.15
C ALA A 631 -20.91 -19.76 8.64
N PRO A 632 -22.11 -19.55 9.24
CA PRO A 632 -22.90 -20.65 9.82
C PRO A 632 -23.50 -21.58 8.77
N TYR A 633 -23.66 -21.10 7.53
CA TYR A 633 -24.25 -21.83 6.40
C TYR A 633 -23.25 -21.85 5.23
N SER A 634 -22.14 -22.56 5.41
CA SER A 634 -21.12 -22.80 4.39
C SER A 634 -20.91 -24.30 4.16
N SER A 635 -20.34 -24.67 3.01
CA SER A 635 -19.85 -26.02 2.71
C SER A 635 -18.41 -26.22 3.16
N GLY A 636 -17.78 -25.22 3.79
CA GLY A 636 -16.41 -25.28 4.30
C GLY A 636 -16.24 -26.05 5.60
N ILE A 637 -14.99 -26.13 6.07
CA ILE A 637 -14.61 -26.96 7.21
C ILE A 637 -15.16 -26.41 8.53
N HIS A 638 -15.33 -25.10 8.62
CA HIS A 638 -15.78 -24.42 9.83
C HIS A 638 -17.29 -24.53 10.05
N ALA A 639 -18.04 -25.04 9.07
CA ALA A 639 -19.44 -25.44 9.23
C ALA A 639 -19.63 -26.81 9.92
N ARG A 640 -18.54 -27.53 10.25
CA ARG A 640 -18.59 -28.77 11.06
C ARG A 640 -19.05 -28.47 12.50
N PRO A 641 -19.58 -29.46 13.24
CA PRO A 641 -19.92 -29.27 14.64
C PRO A 641 -18.73 -28.86 15.51
N PRO A 642 -18.93 -28.04 16.55
CA PRO A 642 -17.87 -27.60 17.47
C PRO A 642 -17.26 -28.76 18.26
N GLY A 643 -15.94 -28.86 18.29
CA GLY A 643 -15.23 -29.85 19.12
C GLY A 643 -13.87 -30.30 18.63
N ILE A 644 -13.22 -31.13 19.46
CA ILE A 644 -11.90 -31.71 19.19
C ILE A 644 -11.95 -33.13 18.60
N LEU A 645 -13.14 -33.71 18.48
CA LEU A 645 -13.31 -35.07 17.98
C LEU A 645 -13.15 -35.11 16.45
N PRO A 646 -12.86 -36.28 15.85
CA PRO A 646 -12.86 -36.41 14.39
C PRO A 646 -14.16 -35.86 13.77
N ARG A 647 -14.02 -35.13 12.65
CA ARG A 647 -15.12 -34.44 11.95
C ARG A 647 -15.81 -33.32 12.72
N HIS A 648 -15.24 -32.90 13.85
CA HIS A 648 -15.58 -31.64 14.48
C HIS A 648 -14.55 -30.58 14.08
N ASP A 649 -14.82 -29.35 14.46
CA ASP A 649 -13.89 -28.25 14.29
C ASP A 649 -13.81 -27.41 15.58
N ILE A 650 -12.61 -26.93 15.89
CA ILE A 650 -12.34 -26.11 17.07
C ILE A 650 -12.68 -24.63 16.85
N LEU A 651 -12.88 -24.22 15.59
CA LEU A 651 -13.25 -22.87 15.17
C LEU A 651 -14.62 -22.88 14.47
N SER A 652 -15.57 -23.66 14.99
CA SER A 652 -16.84 -23.91 14.31
C SER A 652 -17.73 -22.66 14.24
N ALA A 653 -18.25 -22.32 13.07
CA ALA A 653 -19.29 -21.31 12.89
C ALA A 653 -20.73 -21.85 13.09
N GLN A 654 -20.89 -23.18 13.20
CA GLN A 654 -22.20 -23.82 13.33
C GLN A 654 -23.06 -23.28 14.49
N PRO A 655 -22.51 -23.00 15.69
CA PRO A 655 -23.31 -22.49 16.81
C PRO A 655 -24.08 -21.19 16.51
N ILE A 656 -23.53 -20.34 15.64
CA ILE A 656 -24.07 -19.01 15.31
C ILE A 656 -25.44 -19.11 14.64
N ARG A 657 -25.80 -20.29 14.09
CA ARG A 657 -27.14 -20.58 13.54
C ARG A 657 -28.28 -20.24 14.51
N SER A 658 -28.02 -20.23 15.82
CA SER A 658 -29.00 -19.86 16.84
C SER A 658 -29.48 -18.40 16.78
N LEU A 659 -28.74 -17.50 16.10
CA LEU A 659 -29.17 -16.12 15.83
C LEU A 659 -30.12 -16.01 14.63
N THR A 660 -30.15 -16.98 13.73
CA THR A 660 -30.94 -16.93 12.48
C THR A 660 -32.45 -16.68 12.71
N PRO A 661 -33.11 -17.30 13.71
CA PRO A 661 -34.51 -16.98 14.00
C PRO A 661 -34.73 -15.51 14.41
N LEU A 662 -33.75 -14.89 15.09
CA LEU A 662 -33.83 -13.48 15.45
C LEU A 662 -33.69 -12.59 14.21
N PHE A 663 -32.75 -12.91 13.33
CA PHE A 663 -32.53 -12.19 12.07
C PHE A 663 -33.75 -12.25 11.15
N LEU A 664 -34.29 -13.46 10.93
CA LEU A 664 -35.52 -13.66 10.14
C LEU A 664 -36.68 -12.85 10.71
N ARG A 665 -36.90 -12.92 12.02
CA ARG A 665 -37.98 -12.20 12.70
C ARG A 665 -37.91 -10.69 12.47
N HIS A 666 -36.72 -10.12 12.39
CA HIS A 666 -36.52 -8.69 12.20
C HIS A 666 -36.27 -8.27 10.74
N GLY A 667 -36.40 -9.19 9.78
CA GLY A 667 -36.28 -8.88 8.36
C GLY A 667 -34.86 -8.48 7.96
N VAL A 668 -33.84 -9.16 8.49
CA VAL A 668 -32.45 -8.99 7.99
C VAL A 668 -32.36 -9.51 6.57
N ASP A 669 -31.85 -8.69 5.67
CA ASP A 669 -31.80 -8.93 4.24
C ASP A 669 -30.65 -9.88 3.84
N ALA A 670 -29.43 -9.55 4.29
CA ALA A 670 -28.27 -10.40 4.08
C ALA A 670 -27.28 -10.34 5.25
N VAL A 671 -26.49 -11.40 5.38
CA VAL A 671 -25.42 -11.58 6.36
C VAL A 671 -24.11 -11.86 5.63
N PHE A 672 -23.07 -11.10 5.95
CA PHE A 672 -21.74 -11.23 5.36
C PHE A 672 -20.78 -11.89 6.35
N ASN A 673 -20.08 -12.92 5.88
CA ASN A 673 -19.21 -13.80 6.64
C ASN A 673 -17.89 -14.09 5.89
N GLY A 674 -16.96 -14.77 6.52
CA GLY A 674 -15.69 -15.24 5.94
C GLY A 674 -15.31 -16.61 6.50
N HIS A 675 -14.06 -16.76 6.93
CA HIS A 675 -13.49 -17.87 7.72
C HIS A 675 -13.19 -19.16 6.93
N ASP A 676 -14.13 -19.55 6.07
CA ASP A 676 -14.02 -20.78 5.29
C ASP A 676 -13.16 -20.61 4.01
N GLU A 677 -12.62 -19.40 3.81
CA GLU A 677 -11.78 -18.96 2.70
C GLU A 677 -12.34 -19.32 1.31
N MET A 678 -13.64 -19.10 1.11
CA MET A 678 -14.33 -19.41 -0.14
C MET A 678 -15.40 -18.36 -0.48
N TYR A 679 -15.93 -18.48 -1.69
CA TYR A 679 -17.14 -17.76 -2.08
C TYR A 679 -18.32 -18.73 -2.16
N GLU A 680 -19.24 -18.60 -1.20
CA GLU A 680 -20.47 -19.37 -1.13
C GLU A 680 -21.65 -18.47 -0.74
N HIS A 681 -22.80 -18.70 -1.36
CA HIS A 681 -24.06 -18.04 -1.03
C HIS A 681 -25.09 -19.10 -0.62
N SER A 682 -25.71 -18.89 0.54
CA SER A 682 -26.79 -19.69 1.08
C SER A 682 -28.04 -18.85 1.33
N MET A 683 -29.22 -19.47 1.23
CA MET A 683 -30.50 -18.79 1.49
C MET A 683 -31.38 -19.63 2.41
N LEU A 684 -32.01 -18.94 3.38
CA LEU A 684 -33.01 -19.52 4.26
C LEU A 684 -34.31 -18.73 4.21
N ALA A 685 -35.42 -19.45 4.04
CA ALA A 685 -36.76 -18.89 4.15
C ALA A 685 -37.28 -18.94 5.60
N GLY A 686 -38.03 -17.92 5.99
CA GLY A 686 -38.67 -17.82 7.29
C GLY A 686 -39.76 -16.75 7.31
N THR A 687 -39.94 -16.14 8.48
CA THR A 687 -41.01 -15.17 8.71
C THR A 687 -40.44 -13.93 9.37
N GLU A 688 -40.65 -12.78 8.72
CA GLU A 688 -40.49 -11.47 9.34
C GLU A 688 -41.74 -11.13 10.16
N VAL A 689 -41.54 -10.51 11.33
CA VAL A 689 -42.61 -9.96 12.15
C VAL A 689 -42.34 -8.46 12.31
N THR A 690 -43.19 -7.64 11.70
CA THR A 690 -43.10 -6.18 11.79
C THR A 690 -43.34 -5.69 13.23
N PRO A 691 -42.96 -4.44 13.58
CA PRO A 691 -43.26 -3.88 14.90
C PRO A 691 -44.76 -3.84 15.24
N ALA A 692 -45.64 -3.81 14.22
CA ALA A 692 -47.09 -3.89 14.39
C ALA A 692 -47.62 -5.33 14.62
N GLY A 693 -46.73 -6.33 14.61
CA GLY A 693 -47.09 -7.75 14.76
C GLY A 693 -47.60 -8.42 13.48
N VAL A 694 -47.46 -7.76 12.33
CA VAL A 694 -47.80 -8.38 11.03
C VAL A 694 -46.69 -9.33 10.62
N GLU A 695 -47.07 -10.56 10.28
CA GLU A 695 -46.17 -11.60 9.81
C GLU A 695 -46.15 -11.65 8.27
N SER A 696 -44.97 -11.78 7.68
CA SER A 696 -44.77 -11.98 6.23
C SER A 696 -43.65 -12.98 5.96
N ALA A 697 -43.74 -13.69 4.84
CA ALA A 697 -42.64 -14.53 4.37
C ALA A 697 -41.41 -13.65 4.11
N HIS A 698 -40.24 -14.13 4.53
CA HIS A 698 -38.96 -13.43 4.38
C HIS A 698 -37.86 -14.43 4.03
N GLU A 699 -36.89 -13.99 3.24
CA GLU A 699 -35.70 -14.76 2.88
C GLU A 699 -34.48 -14.01 3.38
N ILE A 700 -33.56 -14.72 4.03
CA ILE A 700 -32.27 -14.18 4.47
C ILE A 700 -31.15 -14.86 3.69
N HIS A 701 -30.22 -14.05 3.22
CA HIS A 701 -29.08 -14.49 2.42
C HIS A 701 -27.81 -14.48 3.28
N PHE A 702 -27.03 -15.55 3.25
CA PHE A 702 -25.73 -15.66 3.92
C PHE A 702 -24.63 -15.80 2.88
N PHE A 703 -23.61 -14.96 2.97
CA PHE A 703 -22.48 -14.96 2.05
C PHE A 703 -21.20 -15.24 2.82
N ASP A 704 -20.55 -16.36 2.51
CA ASP A 704 -19.15 -16.59 2.80
C ASP A 704 -18.32 -15.90 1.71
N ILE A 705 -17.55 -14.89 2.09
CA ILE A 705 -16.76 -14.03 1.21
C ILE A 705 -15.30 -13.97 1.67
N GLY A 706 -14.78 -15.08 2.20
CA GLY A 706 -13.38 -15.23 2.62
C GLY A 706 -12.39 -15.32 1.47
N ILE A 707 -12.54 -14.47 0.47
CA ILE A 707 -11.70 -14.43 -0.73
C ILE A 707 -10.99 -13.08 -0.84
N GLY A 708 -10.84 -12.35 0.26
CA GLY A 708 -10.27 -11.00 0.30
C GLY A 708 -8.80 -10.97 -0.08
N GLY A 709 -7.98 -11.85 0.50
CA GLY A 709 -6.54 -11.85 0.29
C GLY A 709 -5.77 -13.10 0.76
N ASP A 710 -6.33 -13.92 1.65
CA ASP A 710 -5.62 -15.08 2.19
C ASP A 710 -5.72 -16.35 1.32
N GLY A 711 -6.14 -17.48 1.85
CA GLY A 711 -6.22 -18.72 1.13
C GLY A 711 -7.44 -18.73 0.19
N LEU A 712 -7.54 -19.82 -0.53
CA LEU A 712 -8.67 -20.14 -1.39
C LEU A 712 -8.98 -21.60 -1.13
N ARG A 713 -9.62 -21.91 0.00
CA ARG A 713 -9.92 -23.29 0.43
C ARG A 713 -10.92 -23.94 -0.51
N GLY A 714 -11.29 -25.18 -0.19
CA GLY A 714 -12.30 -25.96 -0.91
C GLY A 714 -13.37 -26.47 0.04
N PRO A 715 -14.52 -26.88 -0.50
CA PRO A 715 -15.59 -27.44 0.33
C PRO A 715 -15.10 -28.69 1.07
N ASP A 716 -15.59 -28.86 2.29
CA ASP A 716 -15.27 -30.02 3.12
C ASP A 716 -16.18 -31.20 2.80
N ARG A 717 -15.58 -32.34 2.46
CA ARG A 717 -16.33 -33.55 2.07
C ARG A 717 -17.25 -34.14 3.15
N TYR A 718 -17.15 -33.68 4.41
CA TYR A 718 -18.00 -34.14 5.52
C TYR A 718 -19.06 -33.12 5.91
N VAL A 719 -19.10 -31.97 5.25
CA VAL A 719 -20.10 -30.94 5.44
C VAL A 719 -21.09 -31.01 4.28
N ASP A 720 -22.36 -31.05 4.62
CA ASP A 720 -23.45 -30.90 3.67
C ASP A 720 -24.21 -29.63 4.04
N ASN A 721 -24.21 -28.67 3.12
CA ASN A 721 -24.98 -27.44 3.24
C ASN A 721 -26.22 -27.50 2.34
N PRO A 722 -27.41 -27.82 2.88
CA PRO A 722 -28.64 -27.91 2.10
C PRO A 722 -29.23 -26.55 1.73
N TYR A 723 -28.69 -25.45 2.26
CA TYR A 723 -29.16 -24.09 2.02
C TYR A 723 -28.36 -23.37 0.94
N LYS A 724 -27.30 -24.00 0.42
CA LYS A 724 -26.43 -23.45 -0.63
C LYS A 724 -27.24 -23.15 -1.89
N VAL A 725 -27.10 -21.93 -2.37
CA VAL A 725 -27.61 -21.43 -3.65
C VAL A 725 -26.50 -21.41 -4.70
N PHE A 726 -25.28 -21.03 -4.30
CA PHE A 726 -24.13 -20.95 -5.19
C PHE A 726 -22.83 -21.26 -4.44
N LEU A 727 -21.92 -22.00 -5.06
CA LEU A 727 -20.53 -22.18 -4.62
C LEU A 727 -19.61 -22.06 -5.82
N ALA A 728 -18.64 -21.13 -5.77
CA ALA A 728 -17.74 -20.84 -6.90
C ALA A 728 -17.10 -22.11 -7.50
N HIS A 729 -16.68 -23.07 -6.65
CA HIS A 729 -16.02 -24.30 -7.09
C HIS A 729 -16.89 -25.23 -7.93
N LEU A 730 -18.21 -25.16 -7.77
CA LEU A 730 -19.18 -26.03 -8.45
C LEU A 730 -19.90 -25.28 -9.57
N ASP A 731 -20.34 -24.07 -9.29
CA ASP A 731 -21.26 -23.31 -10.12
C ASP A 731 -20.54 -22.32 -11.05
N SER A 732 -19.23 -22.12 -10.86
CA SER A 732 -18.33 -21.43 -11.79
C SER A 732 -17.21 -22.39 -12.24
N PRO A 733 -17.49 -23.39 -13.09
CA PRO A 733 -16.49 -24.37 -13.50
C PRO A 733 -15.39 -23.71 -14.35
N GLU A 734 -14.15 -24.09 -14.12
CA GLU A 734 -13.00 -23.61 -14.90
C GLU A 734 -13.10 -24.03 -16.37
N VAL A 735 -12.91 -23.06 -17.27
CA VAL A 735 -12.89 -23.23 -18.72
C VAL A 735 -11.48 -22.96 -19.23
N TYR A 736 -10.95 -23.90 -20.01
CA TYR A 736 -9.61 -23.86 -20.57
C TYR A 736 -9.64 -23.73 -22.10
N SER A 737 -8.68 -23.00 -22.65
CA SER A 737 -8.40 -22.99 -24.09
C SER A 737 -7.87 -24.36 -24.57
N GLU A 738 -7.77 -24.54 -25.89
CA GLU A 738 -7.13 -25.72 -26.48
C GLU A 738 -5.66 -25.87 -26.06
N GLN A 739 -5.00 -24.75 -25.74
CA GLN A 739 -3.62 -24.68 -25.26
C GLN A 739 -3.49 -24.94 -23.75
N GLY A 740 -4.60 -25.17 -23.04
CA GLY A 740 -4.60 -25.45 -21.59
C GLY A 740 -4.47 -24.20 -20.72
N VAL A 741 -4.74 -23.01 -21.26
CA VAL A 741 -4.75 -21.75 -20.51
C VAL A 741 -6.14 -21.53 -19.91
N LEU A 742 -6.22 -21.16 -18.63
CA LEU A 742 -7.50 -20.78 -18.00
C LEU A 742 -8.01 -19.50 -18.67
N ILE A 743 -9.22 -19.54 -19.21
CA ILE A 743 -9.84 -18.40 -19.90
C ILE A 743 -11.12 -17.92 -19.23
N ASP A 744 -11.77 -18.77 -18.41
CA ASP A 744 -12.95 -18.39 -17.65
C ASP A 744 -13.22 -19.32 -16.46
N GLY A 745 -14.07 -18.88 -15.55
CA GLY A 745 -14.54 -19.64 -14.40
C GLY A 745 -13.47 -20.02 -13.37
N GLY A 746 -13.91 -20.66 -12.30
CA GLY A 746 -13.09 -21.08 -11.17
C GLY A 746 -13.31 -20.22 -9.93
N LYS A 747 -12.53 -20.55 -8.89
CA LYS A 747 -12.47 -19.78 -7.64
C LYS A 747 -11.30 -18.80 -7.68
N HIS A 748 -11.52 -17.60 -7.18
CA HIS A 748 -10.60 -16.47 -7.30
C HIS A 748 -10.75 -15.52 -6.09
N TYR A 749 -9.74 -14.68 -5.86
CA TYR A 749 -9.84 -13.54 -4.94
C TYR A 749 -10.92 -12.55 -5.39
N GLY A 750 -11.52 -11.82 -4.47
CA GLY A 750 -12.64 -10.93 -4.79
C GLY A 750 -13.36 -10.34 -3.58
N HIS A 751 -14.60 -9.90 -3.83
CA HIS A 751 -15.46 -9.20 -2.87
C HIS A 751 -16.91 -9.19 -3.38
N ILE A 752 -17.86 -8.70 -2.59
CA ILE A 752 -19.19 -8.32 -3.08
C ILE A 752 -19.27 -6.80 -3.19
N GLU A 753 -19.73 -6.30 -4.34
CA GLU A 753 -20.13 -4.91 -4.52
C GLU A 753 -21.64 -4.78 -4.33
N ILE A 754 -22.08 -3.89 -3.42
CA ILE A 754 -23.48 -3.65 -3.14
C ILE A 754 -23.84 -2.23 -3.57
N ASN A 755 -24.84 -2.12 -4.46
CA ASN A 755 -25.40 -0.85 -4.91
C ASN A 755 -26.86 -0.75 -4.46
N VAL A 756 -27.14 0.19 -3.55
CA VAL A 756 -28.49 0.49 -3.04
C VAL A 756 -28.99 1.76 -3.69
N GLU A 757 -30.10 1.69 -4.42
CA GLU A 757 -30.66 2.82 -5.18
C GLU A 757 -32.16 2.66 -5.42
N LYS A 758 -32.85 3.76 -5.78
CA LYS A 758 -34.23 3.68 -6.26
C LYS A 758 -34.25 3.16 -7.71
N GLY A 759 -34.99 2.07 -7.93
CA GLY A 759 -35.24 1.54 -9.27
C GLY A 759 -36.24 2.38 -10.07
N PRO A 760 -36.45 2.07 -11.37
CA PRO A 760 -37.38 2.81 -12.23
C PRO A 760 -38.84 2.82 -11.77
N SER A 761 -39.24 1.82 -10.96
CA SER A 761 -40.57 1.72 -10.35
C SER A 761 -40.74 2.58 -9.10
N GLY A 762 -39.70 3.28 -8.65
CA GLY A 762 -39.68 4.06 -7.40
C GLY A 762 -39.34 3.24 -6.15
N HIS A 763 -39.35 1.91 -6.22
CA HIS A 763 -38.94 1.04 -5.12
C HIS A 763 -37.42 1.05 -4.94
N TRP A 764 -36.97 1.04 -3.69
CA TRP A 764 -35.57 0.81 -3.35
C TRP A 764 -35.15 -0.62 -3.68
N ARG A 765 -33.98 -0.75 -4.29
CA ARG A 765 -33.33 -2.04 -4.57
C ARG A 765 -31.91 -2.05 -4.03
N ALA A 766 -31.44 -3.21 -3.58
CA ALA A 766 -30.04 -3.48 -3.32
C ALA A 766 -29.55 -4.55 -4.30
N GLN A 767 -28.63 -4.18 -5.19
CA GLN A 767 -27.95 -5.10 -6.09
C GLN A 767 -26.67 -5.59 -5.43
N LEU A 768 -26.56 -6.88 -5.16
CA LEU A 768 -25.36 -7.54 -4.66
C LEU A 768 -24.71 -8.26 -5.84
N ASP A 769 -23.51 -7.78 -6.21
CA ASP A 769 -22.72 -8.28 -7.32
C ASP A 769 -21.43 -8.92 -6.79
N PRO A 770 -21.31 -10.25 -6.80
CA PRO A 770 -20.08 -10.94 -6.40
C PRO A 770 -19.02 -10.77 -7.48
N VAL A 771 -17.95 -10.07 -7.13
CA VAL A 771 -16.83 -9.71 -7.98
C VAL A 771 -15.68 -10.68 -7.73
N TYR A 772 -14.98 -11.06 -8.79
CA TYR A 772 -13.71 -11.77 -8.67
C TYR A 772 -12.64 -11.22 -9.60
N ILE A 773 -11.39 -11.38 -9.18
CA ILE A 773 -10.18 -10.89 -9.83
C ILE A 773 -9.58 -12.04 -10.63
N PHE A 774 -9.93 -12.08 -11.91
CA PHE A 774 -9.50 -13.14 -12.82
C PHE A 774 -8.06 -12.90 -13.31
N PRO A 775 -7.12 -13.84 -13.11
CA PRO A 775 -5.76 -13.70 -13.61
C PRO A 775 -5.71 -13.98 -15.11
N LEU A 776 -5.16 -13.04 -15.89
CA LEU A 776 -4.91 -13.22 -17.31
C LEU A 776 -3.55 -13.91 -17.48
N LEU A 777 -3.53 -15.08 -18.11
CA LEU A 777 -2.35 -15.93 -18.22
C LEU A 777 -1.85 -16.03 -19.67
N ASP A 778 -0.54 -16.12 -19.86
CA ASP A 778 0.06 -16.56 -21.13
C ASP A 778 0.06 -18.10 -21.26
N GLU A 779 0.54 -18.61 -22.40
CA GLU A 779 0.65 -20.06 -22.66
C GLU A 779 1.60 -20.79 -21.69
N ASP A 780 2.52 -20.07 -21.05
CA ASP A 780 3.44 -20.60 -20.04
C ASP A 780 2.85 -20.53 -18.61
N GLY A 781 1.63 -20.00 -18.46
CA GLY A 781 0.96 -19.81 -17.17
C GLY A 781 1.46 -18.61 -16.37
N ARG A 782 2.20 -17.67 -17.00
CA ARG A 782 2.62 -16.42 -16.35
C ARG A 782 1.47 -15.42 -16.34
N VAL A 783 1.34 -14.68 -15.25
CA VAL A 783 0.35 -13.62 -15.10
C VAL A 783 0.76 -12.40 -15.94
N LEU A 784 -0.10 -12.02 -16.88
CA LEU A 784 0.01 -10.81 -17.71
C LEU A 784 -0.71 -9.60 -17.11
N GLY A 785 -1.68 -9.86 -16.22
CA GLY A 785 -2.52 -8.86 -15.57
C GLY A 785 -3.74 -9.51 -14.92
N VAL A 786 -4.70 -8.68 -14.51
CA VAL A 786 -5.95 -9.13 -13.92
C VAL A 786 -7.15 -8.45 -14.58
N GLU A 787 -8.31 -9.09 -14.49
CA GLU A 787 -9.58 -8.58 -14.98
C GLU A 787 -10.66 -8.67 -13.90
N ARG A 788 -11.45 -7.60 -13.71
CA ARG A 788 -12.64 -7.62 -12.87
C ARG A 788 -13.75 -8.40 -13.58
N ARG A 789 -14.20 -9.50 -12.99
CA ARG A 789 -15.35 -10.29 -13.47
C ARG A 789 -16.41 -10.45 -12.38
N LEU A 790 -17.57 -10.96 -12.77
CA LEU A 790 -18.70 -11.22 -11.87
C LEU A 790 -19.03 -12.71 -11.89
N TYR A 791 -19.31 -13.29 -10.73
CA TYR A 791 -19.99 -14.58 -10.70
C TYR A 791 -21.45 -14.41 -11.13
N ASP A 792 -22.06 -15.49 -11.63
CA ASP A 792 -23.47 -15.49 -12.06
C ASP A 792 -24.47 -15.37 -10.90
N ASP A 793 -24.00 -15.48 -9.65
CA ASP A 793 -24.79 -15.34 -8.42
C ASP A 793 -25.17 -13.88 -8.08
N ARG A 794 -25.84 -13.23 -9.02
CA ARG A 794 -26.25 -11.83 -8.88
C ARG A 794 -27.61 -11.75 -8.21
N LEU A 795 -27.69 -11.05 -7.09
CA LEU A 795 -28.90 -10.94 -6.28
C LEU A 795 -29.42 -9.50 -6.29
N THR A 796 -30.73 -9.33 -6.55
CA THR A 796 -31.42 -8.04 -6.36
C THR A 796 -32.46 -8.20 -5.25
N LEU A 797 -32.28 -7.46 -4.16
CA LEU A 797 -33.26 -7.34 -3.09
C LEU A 797 -34.14 -6.11 -3.35
N ILE A 798 -35.44 -6.23 -3.10
CA ILE A 798 -36.41 -5.15 -3.26
C ILE A 798 -37.02 -4.83 -1.90
N SER A 799 -36.92 -3.57 -1.47
CA SER A 799 -37.50 -3.15 -0.20
C SER A 799 -39.02 -3.04 -0.33
N ASN A 800 -39.75 -3.84 0.44
CA ASN A 800 -41.21 -3.79 0.54
C ASN A 800 -41.71 -2.75 1.55
N LYS A 801 -40.80 -2.08 2.26
CA LYS A 801 -41.12 -1.02 3.22
C LYS A 801 -41.58 0.22 2.45
N GLN A 802 -42.89 0.49 2.44
CA GLN A 802 -43.49 1.66 1.80
C GLN A 802 -42.99 2.97 2.45
N GLU A 803 -43.14 4.10 1.74
CA GLU A 803 -42.80 5.45 2.23
C GLU A 803 -43.54 5.84 3.52
#